data_AF-A0A2C5YMR3-F1
#
_entry.id   AF-A0A2C5YMR3-F1
#
_cell.length_a   1.000
_cell.length_b   1.000
_cell.length_c   1.000
_cell.angle_alpha   90.00
_cell.angle_beta   90.00
_cell.angle_gamma   90.00
#
_symmetry.space_group_name_H-M   'P 1'
#
loop_
_entity.id
_entity.type
_entity.pdbx_description
1 polymer ?
#
loop_
_entity_poly.entity_id
_entity_poly.type
_entity_poly.pdbx_seq_one_letter_code
_entity_poly.pdbx_strand_id
1 'polypeptide(L)'
;MAEAVETQAVKAASDQEKDAVQAVECAPIESHLLGYDSAVERRLRLKIDLCVVPTVSLLYLFCFIDRANLGNAKIAGLDADLGMSGLDYNAVVSIFYISYILLEIPCSVLCKWMGPGWFLPLTAIMFGVVSVGTAFVTSIRQLMAVRFALGVFETGVMPGIAYYLSRWYRRAELAFRLSLYIVMAPIAGAFGGLLASAILSLDSFANLHSWRMIFAIEGIITITLGALALFTLTDRPETARWLTDEEKRLAISRVKSERITATVVLDKIDKTKLLRGLSSPVTLLTSLIFLLNNVTVQGLAFFAPTIVRGIYSDRSLIQQQLYTVPPYVVGAFFTLLFPFVSWRIDRRLIFIILSTPLVIVGYCMFLGSRDHTVRYAATFLVASSAFALGPLTNAHVSVNVVSDTARSAAIGMNVMMGNIGGLISSWSFLPFDAPDYHIGNGLNLATAGTVLVVATVMLLWQRRDNERRRACDSEAELAGLTQQEQQNLDWKHPDFRWKTYSFIMASPSVVIIGAGVIGLSCAVKLQAKLAEQEVLRGHQIIVMAREWPSVPVPGVSTPSVDYASMWAGAHVRPIPAVTAQLRREAGWLKVTVAELERQLEEEPGSGITRTEGIEYIDEPSVAYAGQTAAVFEQESGLGNYRLLQDDELPPDVVLGFSYQTFCINPQLYCQHLVRKFLLGGGKAVKKDLGSEWEAFQPNVVLVIDASGVGFNDPKCFPIRGQTVLTTLPVTKTVTRQHGDGSKSFLVPRSFCGGTVVGGTTEARDWREKADGPTRDRLLAGGEILARAQGCQGDMSVVADMVGRRPAREGGMRVGVEERSGKSVVHAYGAGGRGFETSWGVACEVTQLAIPLLVAQT
;
A
#
# COMPACT_ATOMS: atom_id res chain seq x y z
N MET A 1 26.40 6.08 -56.51
CA MET A 1 26.74 6.00 -55.07
C MET A 1 25.62 6.50 -54.16
N ALA A 2 24.86 7.54 -54.52
CA ALA A 2 23.74 8.03 -53.72
C ALA A 2 22.52 7.05 -53.70
N GLU A 3 22.11 6.50 -54.84
CA GLU A 3 20.97 5.55 -54.90
C GLU A 3 21.21 4.21 -54.17
N ALA A 4 22.46 3.74 -54.12
CA ALA A 4 22.82 2.50 -53.42
C ALA A 4 22.74 2.66 -51.89
N VAL A 5 23.02 3.86 -51.38
CA VAL A 5 22.92 4.18 -49.95
C VAL A 5 21.46 4.34 -49.53
N GLU A 6 20.64 4.93 -50.40
CA GLU A 6 19.20 5.12 -50.14
C GLU A 6 18.45 3.77 -50.18
N THR A 7 18.81 2.88 -51.10
CA THR A 7 18.22 1.54 -51.18
C THR A 7 18.63 0.65 -50.00
N GLN A 8 19.85 0.81 -49.45
CA GLN A 8 20.27 0.12 -48.22
C GLN A 8 19.61 0.70 -46.96
N ALA A 9 19.36 2.00 -46.90
CA ALA A 9 18.67 2.64 -45.78
C ALA A 9 17.19 2.25 -45.71
N VAL A 10 16.51 2.15 -46.87
CA VAL A 10 15.09 1.71 -46.93
C VAL A 10 14.94 0.23 -46.59
N LYS A 11 15.91 -0.62 -46.96
CA LYS A 11 15.90 -2.04 -46.61
C LYS A 11 16.22 -2.28 -45.12
N ALA A 12 17.15 -1.51 -44.55
CA ALA A 12 17.43 -1.53 -43.10
C ALA A 12 16.26 -1.01 -42.25
N ALA A 13 15.49 -0.02 -42.75
CA ALA A 13 14.27 0.46 -42.11
C ALA A 13 13.14 -0.57 -42.17
N SER A 14 12.97 -1.25 -43.32
CA SER A 14 12.00 -2.35 -43.51
C SER A 14 12.30 -3.57 -42.61
N ASP A 15 13.57 -3.91 -42.45
CA ASP A 15 13.98 -5.06 -41.62
C ASP A 15 13.91 -4.72 -40.13
N GLN A 16 14.17 -3.46 -39.73
CA GLN A 16 13.87 -2.97 -38.37
C GLN A 16 12.36 -2.90 -38.07
N GLU A 17 11.51 -2.62 -39.08
CA GLU A 17 10.06 -2.61 -38.91
C GLU A 17 9.49 -4.04 -38.82
N LYS A 18 10.09 -5.03 -39.51
CA LYS A 18 9.72 -6.45 -39.36
C LYS A 18 10.16 -7.07 -38.03
N ASP A 19 11.35 -6.71 -37.52
CA ASP A 19 11.77 -7.12 -36.17
C ASP A 19 10.98 -6.40 -35.07
N ALA A 20 10.52 -5.17 -35.31
CA ALA A 20 9.59 -4.46 -34.42
C ALA A 20 8.16 -5.07 -34.45
N VAL A 21 7.73 -5.65 -35.57
CA VAL A 21 6.41 -6.28 -35.71
C VAL A 21 6.39 -7.73 -35.18
N GLN A 22 7.53 -8.42 -35.08
CA GLN A 22 7.63 -9.75 -34.44
C GLN A 22 7.92 -9.71 -32.92
N ALA A 23 8.30 -8.56 -32.35
CA ALA A 23 8.51 -8.39 -30.90
C ALA A 23 7.29 -7.86 -30.14
N VAL A 24 6.15 -7.65 -30.81
CA VAL A 24 4.85 -7.40 -30.15
C VAL A 24 4.10 -8.73 -30.02
N GLU A 25 4.71 -9.70 -29.33
CA GLU A 25 3.86 -10.56 -28.50
C GLU A 25 3.27 -9.63 -27.44
N CYS A 26 1.99 -9.30 -27.59
CA CYS A 26 1.19 -8.69 -26.56
C CYS A 26 1.32 -9.52 -25.28
N ALA A 27 2.28 -9.16 -24.43
CA ALA A 27 2.23 -9.51 -23.03
C ALA A 27 0.83 -9.10 -22.55
N PRO A 28 0.05 -10.01 -21.93
CA PRO A 28 -1.27 -9.66 -21.47
C PRO A 28 -1.12 -8.44 -20.56
N ILE A 29 -1.96 -7.43 -20.79
CA ILE A 29 -2.13 -6.30 -19.88
C ILE A 29 -2.66 -6.90 -18.58
N GLU A 30 -1.77 -7.44 -17.75
CA GLU A 30 -2.09 -7.87 -16.41
C GLU A 30 -2.45 -6.61 -15.63
N SER A 31 -3.75 -6.45 -15.45
CA SER A 31 -4.40 -5.49 -14.57
C SER A 31 -3.57 -5.19 -13.32
N HIS A 32 -2.90 -4.04 -13.31
CA HIS A 32 -2.16 -3.51 -12.15
C HIS A 32 -3.06 -3.10 -10.95
N LEU A 33 -4.30 -3.59 -10.87
CA LEU A 33 -5.30 -3.23 -9.86
C LEU A 33 -6.02 -4.43 -9.22
N LEU A 34 -5.49 -5.66 -9.36
CA LEU A 34 -6.00 -6.81 -8.61
C LEU A 34 -5.42 -6.81 -7.19
N GLY A 35 -6.20 -6.36 -6.22
CA GLY A 35 -5.92 -6.62 -4.81
C GLY A 35 -5.97 -8.13 -4.56
N TYR A 36 -4.82 -8.72 -4.25
CA TYR A 36 -4.68 -10.14 -3.95
C TYR A 36 -5.41 -10.54 -2.66
N ASP A 37 -5.80 -11.81 -2.55
CA ASP A 37 -6.37 -12.36 -1.32
C ASP A 37 -5.42 -12.14 -0.12
N SER A 38 -5.92 -11.41 0.88
CA SER A 38 -5.19 -11.06 2.09
C SER A 38 -4.67 -12.27 2.88
N ALA A 39 -5.32 -13.44 2.76
CA ALA A 39 -4.93 -14.67 3.42
C ALA A 39 -3.67 -15.29 2.79
N VAL A 40 -3.64 -15.38 1.45
CA VAL A 40 -2.48 -15.87 0.68
C VAL A 40 -1.26 -14.96 0.91
N GLU A 41 -1.49 -13.65 0.90
CA GLU A 41 -0.43 -12.68 1.17
C GLU A 41 0.14 -12.80 2.58
N ARG A 42 -0.70 -13.05 3.59
CA ARG A 42 -0.24 -13.27 4.98
C ARG A 42 0.58 -14.55 5.11
N ARG A 43 0.17 -15.65 4.46
CA ARG A 43 0.90 -16.92 4.49
C ARG A 43 2.28 -16.79 3.83
N LEU A 44 2.35 -16.15 2.66
CA LEU A 44 3.62 -15.88 1.98
C LEU A 44 4.55 -15.04 2.85
N ARG A 45 4.04 -13.98 3.49
CA ARG A 45 4.84 -13.14 4.40
C ARG A 45 5.45 -13.93 5.56
N LEU A 46 4.66 -14.76 6.22
CA LEU A 46 5.16 -15.58 7.33
C LEU A 46 6.26 -16.53 6.87
N LYS A 47 6.10 -17.14 5.68
CA LYS A 47 7.11 -18.01 5.08
C LYS A 47 8.43 -17.26 4.81
N ILE A 48 8.35 -16.05 4.26
CA ILE A 48 9.52 -15.19 4.06
C ILE A 48 10.15 -14.82 5.41
N ASP A 49 9.35 -14.40 6.40
CA ASP A 49 9.81 -14.04 7.74
C ASP A 49 10.60 -15.19 8.38
N LEU A 50 10.12 -16.43 8.28
CA LEU A 50 10.78 -17.62 8.87
C LEU A 50 12.06 -18.07 8.15
N CYS A 51 12.19 -17.81 6.84
CA CYS A 51 13.37 -18.25 6.08
C CYS A 51 14.48 -17.19 6.06
N VAL A 52 14.10 -15.91 5.99
CA VAL A 52 15.02 -14.80 5.75
C VAL A 52 15.53 -14.20 7.06
N VAL A 53 14.63 -13.87 8.00
CA VAL A 53 14.97 -13.10 9.20
C VAL A 53 15.89 -13.87 10.16
N PRO A 54 15.61 -15.14 10.53
CA PRO A 54 16.48 -15.87 11.47
C PRO A 54 17.93 -15.97 10.99
N THR A 55 18.15 -16.26 9.70
CA THR A 55 19.48 -16.40 9.13
C THR A 55 20.28 -15.10 9.25
N VAL A 56 19.71 -13.96 8.83
CA VAL A 56 20.41 -12.68 8.92
C VAL A 56 20.57 -12.17 10.35
N SER A 57 19.60 -12.47 11.22
CA SER A 57 19.68 -12.15 12.65
C SER A 57 20.83 -12.90 13.32
N LEU A 58 21.00 -14.20 13.06
CA LEU A 58 22.09 -15.00 13.62
C LEU A 58 23.46 -14.52 13.12
N LEU A 59 23.60 -14.22 11.82
CA LEU A 59 24.84 -13.64 11.30
C LEU A 59 25.17 -12.31 11.99
N TYR A 60 24.17 -11.44 12.14
CA TYR A 60 24.37 -10.15 12.80
C TYR A 60 24.71 -10.30 14.29
N LEU A 61 24.07 -11.22 15.01
CA LEU A 61 24.35 -11.53 16.42
C LEU A 61 25.83 -11.87 16.64
N PHE A 62 26.36 -12.81 15.86
CA PHE A 62 27.73 -13.32 16.00
C PHE A 62 28.80 -12.41 15.41
N CYS A 63 28.45 -11.49 14.51
CA CYS A 63 29.35 -10.39 14.17
C CYS A 63 29.38 -9.34 15.28
N PHE A 64 28.24 -9.02 15.89
CA PHE A 64 28.16 -7.95 16.89
C PHE A 64 28.73 -8.35 18.25
N ILE A 65 28.72 -9.64 18.61
CA ILE A 65 29.24 -10.15 19.88
C ILE A 65 30.73 -9.84 20.09
N ASP A 66 31.54 -9.80 19.03
CA ASP A 66 32.98 -9.47 19.11
C ASP A 66 33.22 -8.09 19.74
N ARG A 67 32.31 -7.13 19.48
CA ARG A 67 32.37 -5.78 20.06
C ARG A 67 32.22 -5.80 21.58
N ALA A 68 31.31 -6.62 22.09
CA ALA A 68 31.11 -6.81 23.52
C ALA A 68 32.27 -7.61 24.14
N ASN A 69 32.80 -8.59 23.41
CA ASN A 69 33.89 -9.44 23.88
C ASN A 69 35.19 -8.70 24.15
N LEU A 70 35.48 -7.62 23.44
CA LEU A 70 36.66 -6.81 23.75
C LEU A 70 36.59 -6.22 25.18
N GLY A 71 35.40 -5.81 25.63
CA GLY A 71 35.17 -5.36 27.00
C GLY A 71 35.26 -6.49 28.03
N ASN A 72 34.74 -7.67 27.70
CA ASN A 72 34.85 -8.87 28.55
C ASN A 72 36.31 -9.37 28.64
N ALA A 73 37.04 -9.34 27.53
CA ALA A 73 38.45 -9.71 27.46
C ALA A 73 39.32 -8.79 28.33
N LYS A 74 38.99 -7.49 28.37
CA LYS A 74 39.67 -6.50 29.23
C LYS A 74 39.65 -6.93 30.70
N ILE A 75 38.48 -7.27 31.23
CA ILE A 75 38.35 -7.73 32.62
C ILE A 75 38.89 -9.14 32.85
N ALA A 76 39.06 -9.93 31.79
CA ALA A 76 39.61 -11.29 31.81
C ALA A 76 41.14 -11.35 31.56
N GLY A 77 41.86 -10.22 31.68
CA GLY A 77 43.33 -10.19 31.70
C GLY A 77 44.00 -9.76 30.39
N LEU A 78 43.25 -9.32 29.37
CA LEU A 78 43.82 -8.82 28.10
C LEU A 78 44.88 -7.72 28.31
N ASP A 79 44.60 -6.75 29.18
CA ASP A 79 45.50 -5.62 29.43
C ASP A 79 46.85 -6.09 30.01
N ALA A 80 46.80 -7.06 30.94
CA ALA A 80 48.00 -7.62 31.58
C ALA A 80 48.83 -8.47 30.63
N ASP A 81 48.18 -9.34 29.84
CA ASP A 81 48.85 -10.24 28.90
C ASP A 81 49.56 -9.52 27.76
N LEU A 82 49.02 -8.38 27.31
CA LEU A 82 49.56 -7.61 26.18
C LEU A 82 50.36 -6.37 26.61
N GLY A 83 50.49 -6.14 27.93
CA GLY A 83 51.19 -4.98 28.48
C GLY A 83 50.55 -3.63 28.11
N MET A 84 49.21 -3.58 28.05
CA MET A 84 48.48 -2.38 27.66
C MET A 84 48.46 -1.35 28.80
N SER A 85 48.64 -0.07 28.47
CA SER A 85 48.66 1.01 29.45
C SER A 85 47.98 2.29 28.93
N GLY A 86 47.53 3.15 29.84
CA GLY A 86 46.96 4.46 29.51
C GLY A 86 45.77 4.36 28.53
N LEU A 87 45.99 4.82 27.29
CA LEU A 87 44.96 4.96 26.24
C LEU A 87 44.98 3.82 25.21
N ASP A 88 45.81 2.79 25.42
CA ASP A 88 46.00 1.67 24.48
C ASP A 88 44.69 0.95 24.14
N TYR A 89 43.83 0.71 25.14
CA TYR A 89 42.52 0.09 24.94
C TYR A 89 41.64 0.94 24.00
N ASN A 90 41.60 2.26 24.20
CA ASN A 90 40.82 3.18 23.39
C ASN A 90 41.36 3.23 21.95
N ALA A 91 42.68 3.14 21.77
CA ALA A 91 43.32 3.05 20.45
C ALA A 91 42.96 1.74 19.72
N VAL A 92 42.96 0.60 20.43
CA VAL A 92 42.53 -0.71 19.88
C VAL A 92 41.07 -0.70 19.45
N VAL A 93 40.17 -0.09 20.24
CA VAL A 93 38.76 0.07 19.85
C VAL A 93 38.63 1.00 18.64
N SER A 94 39.41 2.08 18.58
CA SER A 94 39.35 3.08 17.51
C SER A 94 39.69 2.50 16.13
N ILE A 95 40.73 1.66 16.04
CA ILE A 95 41.25 1.21 14.73
C ILE A 95 40.25 0.33 13.96
N PHE A 96 39.43 -0.43 14.68
CA PHE A 96 38.30 -1.17 14.12
C PHE A 96 37.34 -0.22 13.38
N TYR A 97 36.93 0.88 14.02
CA TYR A 97 36.00 1.84 13.40
C TYR A 97 36.61 2.62 12.23
N ILE A 98 37.91 2.89 12.23
CA ILE A 98 38.56 3.56 11.10
C ILE A 98 38.37 2.75 9.81
N SER A 99 38.68 1.44 9.86
CA SER A 99 38.45 0.56 8.72
C SER A 99 36.96 0.47 8.35
N TYR A 100 36.08 0.45 9.36
CA TYR A 100 34.63 0.40 9.16
C TYR A 100 34.10 1.61 8.39
N ILE A 101 34.46 2.81 8.85
CA ILE A 101 33.98 4.08 8.27
C ILE A 101 34.49 4.24 6.83
N LEU A 102 35.76 3.94 6.57
CA LEU A 102 36.36 4.10 5.24
C LEU A 102 35.75 3.16 4.20
N LEU A 103 35.36 1.95 4.62
CA LEU A 103 34.90 0.90 3.71
C LEU A 103 33.38 0.73 3.65
N GLU A 104 32.60 1.50 4.42
CA GLU A 104 31.13 1.38 4.50
C GLU A 104 30.47 1.50 3.13
N ILE A 105 30.74 2.60 2.42
CA ILE A 105 30.15 2.88 1.11
C ILE A 105 30.69 1.89 0.06
N PRO A 106 32.02 1.66 -0.06
CA PRO A 106 32.55 0.63 -0.96
C PRO A 106 31.93 -0.76 -0.75
N CYS A 107 31.84 -1.23 0.49
CA CYS A 107 31.26 -2.54 0.81
C CYS A 107 29.76 -2.60 0.51
N SER A 108 29.02 -1.51 0.74
CA SER A 108 27.59 -1.42 0.38
C SER A 108 27.38 -1.53 -1.13
N VAL A 109 28.24 -0.87 -1.93
CA VAL A 109 28.22 -0.98 -3.39
C VAL A 109 28.62 -2.38 -3.85
N LEU A 110 29.65 -2.97 -3.24
CA LEU A 110 30.10 -4.34 -3.52
C LEU A 110 29.01 -5.36 -3.22
N CYS A 111 28.28 -5.20 -2.11
CA CYS A 111 27.13 -6.03 -1.74
C CYS A 111 26.00 -5.96 -2.78
N LYS A 112 25.72 -4.77 -3.33
CA LYS A 112 24.77 -4.62 -4.44
C LYS A 112 25.25 -5.32 -5.72
N TRP A 113 26.54 -5.27 -6.02
CA TRP A 113 27.13 -5.87 -7.22
C TRP A 113 27.23 -7.41 -7.15
N MET A 114 27.77 -7.96 -6.06
CA MET A 114 27.86 -9.42 -5.82
C MET A 114 26.50 -10.06 -5.51
N GLY A 115 25.57 -9.30 -4.94
CA GLY A 115 24.34 -9.82 -4.37
C GLY A 115 24.49 -10.19 -2.89
N PRO A 116 23.59 -9.74 -1.99
CA PRO A 116 23.66 -10.06 -0.57
C PRO A 116 23.68 -11.56 -0.25
N GLY A 117 23.10 -12.41 -1.12
CA GLY A 117 23.08 -13.87 -0.95
C GLY A 117 24.48 -14.49 -0.86
N TRP A 118 25.46 -13.92 -1.56
CA TRP A 118 26.87 -14.37 -1.53
C TRP A 118 27.74 -13.50 -0.64
N PHE A 119 27.48 -12.19 -0.65
CA PHE A 119 28.30 -11.22 0.07
C PHE A 119 28.23 -11.44 1.58
N LEU A 120 27.02 -11.51 2.17
CA LEU A 120 26.85 -11.58 3.62
C LEU A 120 27.46 -12.85 4.25
N PRO A 121 27.27 -14.06 3.68
CA PRO A 121 27.91 -15.26 4.22
C PRO A 121 29.43 -15.23 4.07
N LEU A 122 29.97 -14.78 2.92
CA LEU A 122 31.41 -14.74 2.69
C LEU A 122 32.11 -13.79 3.68
N THR A 123 31.55 -12.61 3.90
CA THR A 123 32.10 -11.65 4.87
C THR A 123 32.03 -12.18 6.30
N ALA A 124 30.96 -12.90 6.67
CA ALA A 124 30.84 -13.52 7.99
C ALA A 124 31.89 -14.64 8.20
N ILE A 125 32.17 -15.47 7.19
CA ILE A 125 33.22 -16.49 7.26
C ILE A 125 34.59 -15.83 7.46
N MET A 126 34.92 -14.81 6.65
CA MET A 126 36.18 -14.09 6.77
C MET A 126 36.32 -13.39 8.12
N PHE A 127 35.24 -12.78 8.61
CA PHE A 127 35.17 -12.20 9.95
C PHE A 127 35.47 -13.24 11.04
N GLY A 128 34.83 -14.41 10.98
CA GLY A 128 35.07 -15.50 11.92
C GLY A 128 36.52 -16.01 11.89
N VAL A 129 37.12 -16.17 10.71
CA VAL A 129 38.53 -16.55 10.55
C VAL A 129 39.47 -15.55 11.22
N VAL A 130 39.24 -14.25 11.00
CA VAL A 130 40.04 -13.20 11.63
C VAL A 130 39.80 -13.15 13.15
N SER A 131 38.57 -13.39 13.60
CA SER A 131 38.23 -13.43 15.03
C SER A 131 38.98 -14.56 15.74
N VAL A 132 39.02 -15.77 15.16
CA VAL A 132 39.89 -16.87 15.65
C VAL A 132 41.36 -16.44 15.70
N GLY A 133 41.83 -15.69 14.71
CA GLY A 133 43.18 -15.11 14.70
C GLY A 133 43.49 -14.22 15.92
N THR A 134 42.49 -13.54 16.48
CA THR A 134 42.63 -12.71 17.69
C THR A 134 43.12 -13.52 18.89
N ALA A 135 42.72 -14.80 18.99
CA ALA A 135 43.10 -15.67 20.09
C ALA A 135 44.61 -15.95 20.15
N PHE A 136 45.33 -15.80 19.02
CA PHE A 136 46.76 -16.10 18.91
C PHE A 136 47.64 -14.86 19.04
N VAL A 137 47.07 -13.71 19.37
CA VAL A 137 47.79 -12.45 19.48
C VAL A 137 48.63 -12.40 20.77
N THR A 138 49.86 -11.91 20.62
CA THR A 138 50.84 -11.74 21.72
C THR A 138 51.31 -10.31 21.90
N SER A 139 50.89 -9.36 21.05
CA SER A 139 51.25 -7.95 21.20
C SER A 139 50.11 -7.00 20.80
N ILE A 140 50.12 -5.78 21.35
CA ILE A 140 49.15 -4.73 20.98
C ILE A 140 49.12 -4.42 19.48
N ARG A 141 50.28 -4.44 18.80
CA ARG A 141 50.37 -4.17 17.36
C ARG A 141 49.65 -5.23 16.53
N GLN A 142 49.80 -6.49 16.92
CA GLN A 142 49.06 -7.60 16.31
C GLN A 142 47.56 -7.48 16.60
N LEU A 143 47.18 -7.11 17.82
CA LEU A 143 45.77 -6.89 18.18
C LEU A 143 45.16 -5.80 17.29
N MET A 144 45.84 -4.66 17.14
CA MET A 144 45.39 -3.57 16.28
C MET A 144 45.25 -4.00 14.80
N ALA A 145 46.19 -4.79 14.27
CA ALA A 145 46.12 -5.29 12.90
C ALA A 145 44.92 -6.22 12.68
N VAL A 146 44.68 -7.15 13.61
CA VAL A 146 43.53 -8.07 13.56
C VAL A 146 42.21 -7.29 13.69
N ARG A 147 42.17 -6.26 14.55
CA ARG A 147 40.99 -5.39 14.72
C ARG A 147 40.67 -4.57 13.47
N PHE A 148 41.69 -4.07 12.78
CA PHE A 148 41.50 -3.42 11.49
C PHE A 148 40.92 -4.40 10.46
N ALA A 149 41.46 -5.62 10.38
CA ALA A 149 40.94 -6.66 9.47
C ALA A 149 39.50 -7.08 9.81
N LEU A 150 39.14 -7.19 11.10
CA LEU A 150 37.76 -7.46 11.52
C LEU A 150 36.81 -6.37 11.03
N GLY A 151 37.20 -5.09 11.18
CA GLY A 151 36.39 -3.99 10.70
C GLY A 151 36.17 -4.06 9.19
N VAL A 152 37.21 -4.36 8.38
CA VAL A 152 37.08 -4.57 6.92
C VAL A 152 35.98 -5.58 6.58
N PHE A 153 35.95 -6.73 7.25
CA PHE A 153 34.98 -7.79 6.94
C PHE A 153 33.59 -7.55 7.54
N GLU A 154 33.48 -6.87 8.68
CA GLU A 154 32.19 -6.58 9.31
C GLU A 154 31.44 -5.44 8.62
N THR A 155 32.17 -4.51 8.01
CA THR A 155 31.66 -3.23 7.50
C THR A 155 30.37 -3.35 6.70
N GLY A 156 30.31 -4.29 5.76
CA GLY A 156 29.17 -4.45 4.85
C GLY A 156 28.00 -5.23 5.43
N VAL A 157 28.10 -5.80 6.63
CA VAL A 157 27.09 -6.72 7.18
C VAL A 157 25.81 -5.98 7.52
N MET A 158 25.87 -4.92 8.33
CA MET A 158 24.69 -4.18 8.75
C MET A 158 23.95 -3.48 7.58
N PRO A 159 24.60 -2.67 6.73
CA PRO A 159 23.93 -2.06 5.58
C PRO A 159 23.52 -3.12 4.53
N GLY A 160 24.29 -4.20 4.39
CA GLY A 160 24.00 -5.30 3.48
C GLY A 160 22.74 -6.08 3.88
N ILE A 161 22.53 -6.36 5.17
CA ILE A 161 21.31 -6.99 5.69
C ILE A 161 20.10 -6.06 5.50
N ALA A 162 20.24 -4.77 5.83
CA ALA A 162 19.15 -3.80 5.64
C ALA A 162 18.75 -3.69 4.16
N TYR A 163 19.74 -3.65 3.25
CA TYR A 163 19.51 -3.66 1.81
C TYR A 163 18.87 -4.96 1.34
N TYR A 164 19.36 -6.10 1.82
CA TYR A 164 18.80 -7.42 1.52
C TYR A 164 17.32 -7.52 1.90
N LEU A 165 16.95 -7.13 3.13
CA LEU A 165 15.55 -7.13 3.57
C LEU A 165 14.68 -6.21 2.72
N SER A 166 15.22 -5.09 2.22
CA SER A 166 14.48 -4.20 1.32
C SER A 166 14.10 -4.82 -0.05
N ARG A 167 14.71 -5.96 -0.42
CA ARG A 167 14.35 -6.73 -1.62
C ARG A 167 13.17 -7.69 -1.40
N TRP A 168 12.91 -8.07 -0.16
CA TRP A 168 11.88 -9.05 0.23
C TRP A 168 10.61 -8.41 0.75
N TYR A 169 10.71 -7.21 1.33
CA TYR A 169 9.63 -6.55 2.05
C TYR A 169 9.22 -5.23 1.42
N ARG A 170 7.91 -4.98 1.51
CA ARG A 170 7.30 -3.67 1.24
C ARG A 170 7.79 -2.61 2.23
N ARG A 171 7.78 -1.33 1.84
CA ARG A 171 8.19 -0.17 2.66
C ARG A 171 7.45 -0.14 4.00
N ALA A 172 6.16 -0.45 3.97
CA ALA A 172 5.35 -0.52 5.18
C ALA A 172 5.84 -1.64 6.12
N GLU A 173 6.24 -2.80 5.58
CA GLU A 173 6.62 -4.00 6.35
C GLU A 173 8.06 -3.95 6.86
N LEU A 174 8.96 -3.31 6.09
CA LEU A 174 10.40 -3.30 6.30
C LEU A 174 10.80 -2.81 7.69
N ALA A 175 10.18 -1.75 8.22
CA ALA A 175 10.55 -1.14 9.49
C ALA A 175 10.56 -2.14 10.67
N PHE A 176 9.51 -2.97 10.78
CA PHE A 176 9.43 -3.97 11.83
C PHE A 176 10.42 -5.12 11.60
N ARG A 177 10.68 -5.52 10.35
CA ARG A 177 11.68 -6.56 10.05
C ARG A 177 13.10 -6.10 10.31
N LEU A 178 13.40 -4.81 10.10
CA LEU A 178 14.68 -4.23 10.52
C LEU A 178 14.85 -4.36 12.05
N SER A 179 13.80 -4.14 12.85
CA SER A 179 13.90 -4.36 14.31
C SER A 179 14.13 -5.81 14.71
N LEU A 180 13.61 -6.79 13.97
CA LEU A 180 13.79 -8.22 14.28
C LEU A 180 15.24 -8.70 14.14
N TYR A 181 16.06 -8.05 13.32
CA TYR A 181 17.51 -8.33 13.29
C TYR A 181 18.31 -7.37 14.18
N ILE A 182 17.95 -6.08 14.25
CA ILE A 182 18.71 -5.11 15.06
C ILE A 182 18.57 -5.41 16.56
N VAL A 183 17.49 -6.06 17.00
CA VAL A 183 17.38 -6.57 18.38
C VAL A 183 18.54 -7.52 18.76
N MET A 184 19.23 -8.10 17.77
CA MET A 184 20.41 -8.92 18.04
C MET A 184 21.59 -8.10 18.59
N ALA A 185 21.61 -6.77 18.46
CA ALA A 185 22.63 -5.93 19.08
C ALA A 185 22.56 -5.91 20.63
N PRO A 186 21.42 -5.58 21.28
CA PRO A 186 21.32 -5.75 22.73
C PRO A 186 21.37 -7.23 23.15
N ILE A 187 20.82 -8.15 22.37
CA ILE A 187 20.96 -9.60 22.66
C ILE A 187 22.43 -10.03 22.62
N ALA A 188 23.26 -9.51 21.70
CA ALA A 188 24.70 -9.77 21.67
C ALA A 188 25.40 -9.25 22.92
N GLY A 189 24.98 -8.11 23.48
CA GLY A 189 25.47 -7.64 24.78
C GLY A 189 25.12 -8.60 25.93
N ALA A 190 23.87 -9.08 25.97
CA ALA A 190 23.41 -10.06 26.95
C ALA A 190 24.12 -11.42 26.80
N PHE A 191 24.16 -11.95 25.59
CA PHE A 191 24.81 -13.22 25.26
C PHE A 191 26.32 -13.14 25.41
N GLY A 192 26.96 -12.02 25.06
CA GLY A 192 28.40 -11.84 25.20
C GLY A 192 28.86 -11.97 26.65
N GLY A 193 28.14 -11.35 27.60
CA GLY A 193 28.43 -11.53 29.03
C GLY A 193 28.18 -12.96 29.52
N LEU A 194 27.06 -13.58 29.11
CA LEU A 194 26.72 -14.95 29.52
C LEU A 194 27.69 -15.99 28.93
N LEU A 195 27.98 -15.89 27.64
CA LEU A 195 28.86 -16.80 26.91
C LEU A 195 30.32 -16.63 27.37
N ALA A 196 30.78 -15.40 27.58
CA ALA A 196 32.08 -15.16 28.19
C ALA A 196 32.17 -15.79 29.58
N SER A 197 31.13 -15.68 30.41
CA SER A 197 31.13 -16.30 31.75
C SER A 197 31.19 -17.83 31.69
N ALA A 198 30.49 -18.44 30.73
CA ALA A 198 30.51 -19.89 30.50
C ALA A 198 31.87 -20.35 29.97
N ILE A 199 32.45 -19.64 29.00
CA ILE A 199 33.76 -19.97 28.42
C ILE A 199 34.87 -19.81 29.45
N LEU A 200 34.86 -18.73 30.25
CA LEU A 200 35.85 -18.47 31.29
C LEU A 200 35.72 -19.40 32.50
N SER A 201 34.64 -20.18 32.60
CA SER A 201 34.52 -21.25 33.60
C SER A 201 35.28 -22.53 33.22
N LEU A 202 35.75 -22.63 31.97
CA LEU A 202 36.59 -23.74 31.50
C LEU A 202 38.07 -23.46 31.84
N ASP A 203 38.81 -24.49 32.25
CA ASP A 203 40.24 -24.36 32.56
C ASP A 203 41.09 -24.06 31.30
N SER A 204 40.73 -24.68 30.18
CA SER A 204 41.38 -24.49 28.88
C SER A 204 40.51 -24.97 27.72
N PHE A 205 40.73 -24.41 26.55
CA PHE A 205 40.20 -24.92 25.29
C PHE A 205 41.37 -25.16 24.32
N ALA A 206 41.67 -26.44 24.07
CA ALA A 206 42.93 -26.86 23.47
C ALA A 206 44.13 -26.28 24.23
N ASN A 207 44.93 -25.40 23.61
CA ASN A 207 46.07 -24.73 24.24
C ASN A 207 45.81 -23.25 24.59
N LEU A 208 44.54 -22.81 24.53
CA LEU A 208 44.15 -21.43 24.79
C LEU A 208 43.57 -21.28 26.19
N HIS A 209 43.90 -20.17 26.83
CA HIS A 209 43.46 -19.82 28.19
C HIS A 209 42.90 -18.38 28.24
N SER A 210 42.14 -18.11 29.31
CA SER A 210 41.59 -16.78 29.63
C SER A 210 40.79 -16.16 28.47
N TRP A 211 41.00 -14.88 28.17
CA TRP A 211 40.30 -14.12 27.13
C TRP A 211 40.47 -14.69 25.72
N ARG A 212 41.54 -15.45 25.43
CA ARG A 212 41.80 -16.03 24.10
C ARG A 212 40.74 -17.05 23.71
N MET A 213 40.20 -17.77 24.69
CA MET A 213 39.15 -18.77 24.45
C MET A 213 37.86 -18.16 23.90
N ILE A 214 37.54 -16.93 24.34
CA ILE A 214 36.33 -16.21 23.92
C ILE A 214 36.35 -16.02 22.40
N PHE A 215 37.42 -15.43 21.85
CA PHE A 215 37.53 -15.17 20.42
C PHE A 215 37.67 -16.44 19.56
N ALA A 216 38.34 -17.49 20.09
CA ALA A 216 38.51 -18.73 19.35
C ALA A 216 37.19 -19.51 19.18
N ILE A 217 36.46 -19.75 20.27
CA ILE A 217 35.22 -20.53 20.25
C ILE A 217 34.16 -19.80 19.44
N GLU A 218 34.00 -18.49 19.69
CA GLU A 218 32.98 -17.71 19.00
C GLU A 218 33.30 -17.53 17.51
N GLY A 219 34.57 -17.32 17.15
CA GLY A 219 35.01 -17.27 15.77
C GLY A 219 34.69 -18.56 14.99
N ILE A 220 34.86 -19.75 15.62
CA ILE A 220 34.50 -21.04 15.00
C ILE A 220 32.99 -21.15 14.78
N ILE A 221 32.18 -20.70 15.74
CA ILE A 221 30.71 -20.68 15.60
C ILE A 221 30.32 -19.76 14.43
N THR A 222 30.93 -18.58 14.34
CA THR A 222 30.67 -17.61 13.26
C THR A 222 31.03 -18.17 11.89
N ILE A 223 32.17 -18.87 11.75
CA ILE A 223 32.57 -19.56 10.50
C ILE A 223 31.50 -20.58 10.10
N THR A 224 31.03 -21.38 11.07
CA THR A 224 30.04 -22.44 10.83
C THR A 224 28.71 -21.85 10.37
N LEU A 225 28.24 -20.78 11.02
CA LEU A 225 27.01 -20.09 10.64
C LEU A 225 27.12 -19.39 9.28
N GLY A 226 28.28 -18.78 8.98
CA GLY A 226 28.57 -18.21 7.67
C GLY A 226 28.55 -19.27 6.56
N ALA A 227 29.16 -20.43 6.80
CA ALA A 227 29.12 -21.55 5.85
C ALA A 227 27.69 -22.08 5.63
N LEU A 228 26.89 -22.20 6.68
CA LEU A 228 25.48 -22.58 6.58
C LEU A 228 24.66 -21.52 5.80
N ALA A 229 24.94 -20.25 6.02
CA ALA A 229 24.27 -19.14 5.35
C ALA A 229 24.50 -19.11 3.84
N LEU A 230 25.61 -19.65 3.32
CA LEU A 230 25.81 -19.82 1.88
C LEU A 230 24.75 -20.71 1.22
N PHE A 231 24.16 -21.63 1.99
CA PHE A 231 23.12 -22.55 1.50
C PHE A 231 21.71 -22.04 1.79
N THR A 232 21.50 -21.35 2.91
CA THR A 232 20.16 -20.90 3.35
C THR A 232 19.78 -19.51 2.84
N LEU A 233 20.74 -18.60 2.65
CA LEU A 233 20.49 -17.22 2.24
C LEU A 233 20.31 -17.14 0.71
N THR A 234 19.18 -16.62 0.26
CA THR A 234 18.86 -16.55 -1.18
C THR A 234 18.83 -15.10 -1.67
N ASP A 235 19.48 -14.77 -2.79
CA ASP A 235 19.73 -13.36 -3.17
C ASP A 235 18.46 -12.54 -3.44
N ARG A 236 17.47 -13.13 -4.12
CA ARG A 236 16.23 -12.46 -4.55
C ARG A 236 15.05 -13.44 -4.65
N PRO A 237 13.79 -12.95 -4.63
CA PRO A 237 12.60 -13.80 -4.78
C PRO A 237 12.64 -14.71 -6.01
N GLU A 238 13.20 -14.28 -7.14
CA GLU A 238 13.31 -15.09 -8.37
C GLU A 238 14.17 -16.34 -8.18
N THR A 239 15.24 -16.20 -7.39
CA THR A 239 16.23 -17.26 -7.13
C THR A 239 15.87 -18.16 -5.95
N ALA A 240 14.75 -17.88 -5.27
CA ALA A 240 14.32 -18.56 -4.06
C ALA A 240 13.94 -20.02 -4.32
N ARG A 241 14.74 -20.97 -3.82
CA ARG A 241 14.49 -22.41 -3.99
C ARG A 241 13.32 -22.94 -3.14
N TRP A 242 13.00 -22.25 -2.05
CA TRP A 242 11.96 -22.63 -1.08
C TRP A 242 10.58 -22.01 -1.39
N LEU A 243 10.48 -21.19 -2.44
CA LEU A 243 9.22 -20.63 -2.94
C LEU A 243 8.75 -21.40 -4.19
N THR A 244 7.44 -21.64 -4.28
CA THR A 244 6.78 -22.10 -5.50
C THR A 244 6.72 -20.99 -6.55
N ASP A 245 6.53 -21.31 -7.83
CA ASP A 245 6.54 -20.29 -8.89
C ASP A 245 5.38 -19.28 -8.76
N GLU A 246 4.23 -19.70 -8.22
CA GLU A 246 3.13 -18.80 -7.88
C GLU A 246 3.49 -17.85 -6.73
N GLU A 247 4.10 -18.37 -5.66
CA GLU A 247 4.59 -17.56 -4.54
C GLU A 247 5.69 -16.57 -4.98
N LYS A 248 6.58 -16.97 -5.91
CA LYS A 248 7.60 -16.08 -6.49
C LYS A 248 6.95 -14.92 -7.24
N ARG A 249 5.99 -15.20 -8.13
CA ARG A 249 5.25 -14.15 -8.87
C ARG A 249 4.56 -13.20 -7.91
N LEU A 250 3.91 -13.73 -6.86
CA LEU A 250 3.26 -12.92 -5.84
C LEU A 250 4.27 -12.06 -5.06
N ALA A 251 5.40 -12.61 -4.63
CA ALA A 251 6.44 -11.87 -3.92
C ALA A 251 6.98 -10.69 -4.75
N ILE A 252 7.25 -10.92 -6.03
CA ILE A 252 7.75 -9.91 -6.97
C ILE A 252 6.68 -8.83 -7.20
N SER A 253 5.45 -9.23 -7.47
CA SER A 253 4.34 -8.30 -7.73
C SER A 253 4.06 -7.39 -6.53
N ARG A 254 4.12 -7.92 -5.30
CA ARG A 254 3.93 -7.16 -4.06
C ARG A 254 4.99 -6.09 -3.83
N VAL A 255 6.25 -6.35 -4.16
CA VAL A 255 7.32 -5.35 -4.03
C VAL A 255 7.27 -4.33 -5.17
N LYS A 256 6.83 -4.76 -6.37
CA LYS A 256 6.61 -3.86 -7.53
C LYS A 256 5.44 -2.90 -7.32
N SER A 257 4.34 -3.34 -6.71
CA SER A 257 3.11 -2.54 -6.56
C SER A 257 3.30 -1.24 -5.76
N GLU A 258 4.37 -1.12 -4.97
CA GLU A 258 4.69 0.12 -4.23
C GLU A 258 5.53 1.15 -5.02
N ARG A 259 5.93 0.84 -6.26
CA ARG A 259 6.80 1.69 -7.07
C ARG A 259 6.03 2.25 -8.27
N ILE A 260 5.23 3.29 -8.02
CA ILE A 260 4.29 3.93 -8.97
C ILE A 260 4.96 4.37 -10.29
N THR A 261 6.27 4.63 -10.31
CA THR A 261 6.99 5.19 -11.47
C THR A 261 8.17 4.34 -11.94
N ALA A 262 8.55 3.28 -11.22
CA ALA A 262 9.71 2.46 -11.59
C ALA A 262 9.26 1.18 -12.29
N THR A 263 9.63 1.03 -13.56
CA THR A 263 9.39 -0.18 -14.36
C THR A 263 10.18 -1.40 -13.87
N VAL A 264 11.16 -1.21 -12.96
CA VAL A 264 12.08 -2.25 -12.49
C VAL A 264 12.22 -2.28 -10.96
N VAL A 265 12.31 -3.48 -10.37
CA VAL A 265 12.54 -3.71 -8.92
C VAL A 265 13.97 -3.35 -8.51
N LEU A 266 14.91 -3.41 -9.44
CA LEU A 266 16.34 -3.14 -9.21
C LEU A 266 16.83 -2.16 -10.26
N ASP A 267 17.15 -0.94 -9.85
CA ASP A 267 17.80 0.03 -10.71
C ASP A 267 19.28 -0.32 -10.87
N LYS A 268 19.83 -0.17 -12.08
CA LYS A 268 21.29 -0.12 -12.28
C LYS A 268 21.88 0.99 -11.39
N ILE A 269 23.15 0.85 -11.01
CA ILE A 269 23.82 1.84 -10.17
C ILE A 269 23.85 3.16 -10.94
N ASP A 270 23.19 4.18 -10.38
CA ASP A 270 23.04 5.51 -10.97
C ASP A 270 23.66 6.54 -10.03
N LYS A 271 24.65 7.29 -10.54
CA LYS A 271 25.41 8.27 -9.74
C LYS A 271 24.53 9.42 -9.24
N THR A 272 23.57 9.87 -10.04
CA THR A 272 22.67 10.96 -9.69
C THR A 272 21.77 10.54 -8.54
N LYS A 273 21.12 9.38 -8.65
CA LYS A 273 20.27 8.82 -7.59
C LYS A 273 21.06 8.50 -6.32
N LEU A 274 22.29 8.02 -6.46
CA LEU A 274 23.20 7.79 -5.32
C LEU A 274 23.46 9.09 -4.56
N LEU A 275 23.84 10.16 -5.27
CA LEU A 275 24.08 11.46 -4.66
C LEU A 275 22.81 12.04 -4.03
N ARG A 276 21.64 11.87 -4.65
CA ARG A 276 20.35 12.25 -4.06
C ARG A 276 20.08 11.56 -2.74
N GLY A 277 20.39 10.27 -2.62
CA GLY A 277 20.25 9.52 -1.37
C GLY A 277 21.16 10.04 -0.25
N LEU A 278 22.44 10.29 -0.58
CA LEU A 278 23.43 10.81 0.37
C LEU A 278 23.14 12.24 0.81
N SER A 279 22.69 13.10 -0.11
CA SER A 279 22.51 14.53 0.12
C SER A 279 21.08 14.91 0.56
N SER A 280 20.21 13.95 0.85
CA SER A 280 18.86 14.24 1.32
C SER A 280 18.93 14.90 2.70
N PRO A 281 18.26 16.05 2.93
CA PRO A 281 18.32 16.74 4.22
C PRO A 281 17.82 15.86 5.37
N VAL A 282 16.80 15.03 5.11
CA VAL A 282 16.27 14.08 6.10
C VAL A 282 17.25 12.94 6.36
N THR A 283 17.93 12.45 5.33
CA THR A 283 19.01 11.47 5.51
C THR A 283 20.11 12.04 6.40
N LEU A 284 20.60 13.25 6.11
CA LEU A 284 21.69 13.88 6.87
C LEU A 284 21.31 14.11 8.34
N LEU A 285 20.13 14.68 8.61
CA LEU A 285 19.66 14.91 9.98
C LEU A 285 19.40 13.61 10.74
N THR A 286 18.84 12.59 10.08
CA THR A 286 18.63 11.28 10.71
C THR A 286 19.93 10.55 10.97
N SER A 287 20.91 10.69 10.06
CA SER A 287 22.26 10.14 10.22
C SER A 287 23.01 10.82 11.37
N LEU A 288 22.82 12.13 11.56
CA LEU A 288 23.33 12.84 12.74
C LEU A 288 22.69 12.32 14.03
N ILE A 289 21.36 12.10 14.04
CA ILE A 289 20.68 11.46 15.18
C ILE A 289 21.27 10.09 15.47
N PHE A 290 21.50 9.27 14.45
CA PHE A 290 22.06 7.93 14.61
C PHE A 290 23.52 7.95 15.07
N LEU A 291 24.34 8.92 14.61
CA LEU A 291 25.69 9.18 15.15
C LEU A 291 25.63 9.44 16.64
N LEU A 292 24.84 10.43 17.06
CA LEU A 292 24.74 10.84 18.46
C LEU A 292 24.23 9.69 19.34
N ASN A 293 23.24 8.92 18.86
CA ASN A 293 22.77 7.73 19.54
C ASN A 293 23.83 6.63 19.67
N ASN A 294 24.67 6.43 18.65
CA ASN A 294 25.73 5.41 18.70
C ASN A 294 26.83 5.75 19.69
N VAL A 295 27.04 7.03 20.03
CA VAL A 295 27.93 7.41 21.15
C VAL A 295 27.47 6.70 22.43
N THR A 296 26.16 6.70 22.69
CA THR A 296 25.50 6.04 23.83
C THR A 296 25.48 4.52 23.71
N VAL A 297 24.98 3.99 22.59
CA VAL A 297 24.82 2.54 22.40
C VAL A 297 26.16 1.82 22.48
N GLN A 298 27.17 2.32 21.75
CA GLN A 298 28.49 1.72 21.76
C GLN A 298 29.23 1.98 23.08
N GLY A 299 28.90 3.08 23.77
CA GLY A 299 29.52 3.41 25.06
C GLY A 299 29.08 2.42 26.12
N LEU A 300 27.78 2.12 26.14
CA LEU A 300 27.26 1.05 26.97
C LEU A 300 27.85 -0.30 26.57
N ALA A 301 27.97 -0.63 25.28
CA ALA A 301 28.53 -1.91 24.83
C ALA A 301 29.98 -2.14 25.27
N PHE A 302 30.87 -1.17 25.07
CA PHE A 302 32.30 -1.32 25.35
C PHE A 302 32.64 -1.25 26.84
N PHE A 303 31.87 -0.47 27.59
CA PHE A 303 32.21 -0.13 28.96
C PHE A 303 31.22 -0.69 29.99
N ALA A 304 30.12 -1.36 29.60
CA ALA A 304 29.19 -1.98 30.55
C ALA A 304 29.88 -2.86 31.60
N PRO A 305 30.81 -3.79 31.26
CA PRO A 305 31.51 -4.57 32.27
C PRO A 305 32.35 -3.71 33.22
N THR A 306 32.93 -2.62 32.72
CA THR A 306 33.72 -1.66 33.52
C THR A 306 32.83 -0.83 34.43
N ILE A 307 31.67 -0.37 33.95
CA ILE A 307 30.67 0.38 34.73
C ILE A 307 30.13 -0.51 35.85
N VAL A 308 29.74 -1.74 35.53
CA VAL A 308 29.25 -2.71 36.52
C VAL A 308 30.32 -3.06 37.55
N ARG A 309 31.58 -3.24 37.14
CA ARG A 309 32.71 -3.43 38.06
C ARG A 309 32.95 -2.22 38.97
N GLY A 310 32.73 -1.00 38.47
CA GLY A 310 32.77 0.22 39.29
C GLY A 310 31.65 0.30 40.32
N ILE A 311 30.46 -0.23 40.00
CA ILE A 311 29.30 -0.27 40.89
C ILE A 311 29.41 -1.43 41.91
N TYR A 312 29.86 -2.61 41.50
CA TYR A 312 29.91 -3.83 42.30
C TYR A 312 31.34 -4.39 42.38
N SER A 313 32.25 -3.60 42.93
CA SER A 313 33.68 -3.95 43.02
C SER A 313 33.98 -5.13 43.94
N ASP A 314 33.06 -5.47 44.84
CA ASP A 314 33.12 -6.57 45.82
C ASP A 314 32.70 -7.93 45.26
N ARG A 315 32.13 -7.97 44.04
CA ARG A 315 31.60 -9.20 43.41
C ARG A 315 32.64 -9.90 42.55
N SER A 316 32.47 -11.22 42.37
CA SER A 316 33.35 -12.02 41.48
C SER A 316 33.24 -11.58 40.01
N LEU A 317 34.28 -11.84 39.21
CA LEU A 317 34.29 -11.52 37.76
C LEU A 317 33.09 -12.12 37.02
N ILE A 318 32.70 -13.36 37.36
CA ILE A 318 31.54 -14.05 36.78
C ILE A 318 30.25 -13.31 37.15
N GLN A 319 30.08 -12.90 38.42
CA GLN A 319 28.91 -12.14 38.86
C GLN A 319 28.84 -10.77 38.18
N GLN A 320 29.97 -10.06 38.05
CA GLN A 320 30.03 -8.77 37.36
C GLN A 320 29.61 -8.89 35.88
N GLN A 321 30.01 -9.95 35.18
CA GLN A 321 29.54 -10.21 33.82
C GLN A 321 28.04 -10.50 33.77
N LEU A 322 27.52 -11.32 34.70
CA LEU A 322 26.09 -11.63 34.77
C LEU A 322 25.21 -10.39 35.04
N TYR A 323 25.69 -9.43 35.83
CA TYR A 323 24.98 -8.17 36.08
C TYR A 323 24.86 -7.27 34.83
N THR A 324 25.63 -7.52 33.76
CA THR A 324 25.44 -6.78 32.49
C THR A 324 24.23 -7.28 31.69
N VAL A 325 23.76 -8.51 31.94
CA VAL A 325 22.72 -9.17 31.13
C VAL A 325 21.34 -8.50 31.27
N PRO A 326 20.82 -8.19 32.48
CA PRO A 326 19.44 -7.71 32.62
C PRO A 326 19.15 -6.37 31.91
N PRO A 327 20.01 -5.34 31.95
CA PRO A 327 19.80 -4.12 31.19
C PRO A 327 19.66 -4.37 29.67
N TYR A 328 20.48 -5.26 29.12
CA TYR A 328 20.40 -5.62 27.69
C TYR A 328 19.12 -6.37 27.33
N VAL A 329 18.62 -7.25 28.20
CA VAL A 329 17.33 -7.95 27.97
C VAL A 329 16.18 -6.95 27.93
N VAL A 330 16.16 -5.96 28.82
CA VAL A 330 15.19 -4.86 28.77
C VAL A 330 15.35 -4.05 27.49
N GLY A 331 16.58 -3.73 27.10
CA GLY A 331 16.85 -3.06 25.83
C GLY A 331 16.34 -3.85 24.62
N ALA A 332 16.51 -5.18 24.61
CA ALA A 332 16.00 -6.04 23.54
C ALA A 332 14.46 -6.00 23.44
N PHE A 333 13.76 -6.06 24.57
CA PHE A 333 12.31 -5.95 24.62
C PHE A 333 11.81 -4.64 23.98
N PHE A 334 12.35 -3.50 24.40
CA PHE A 334 11.93 -2.20 23.89
C PHE A 334 12.39 -1.90 22.45
N THR A 335 13.52 -2.49 22.03
CA THR A 335 13.99 -2.45 20.63
C THR A 335 13.00 -3.12 19.69
N LEU A 336 12.16 -4.03 20.17
CA LEU A 336 11.04 -4.58 19.41
C LEU A 336 9.75 -3.79 19.62
N LEU A 337 9.42 -3.43 20.87
CA LEU A 337 8.17 -2.76 21.21
C LEU A 337 8.02 -1.40 20.51
N PHE A 338 9.02 -0.53 20.59
CA PHE A 338 8.91 0.82 20.02
C PHE A 338 8.77 0.80 18.50
N PRO A 339 9.60 0.07 17.73
CA PRO A 339 9.37 -0.09 16.30
C PRO A 339 8.06 -0.79 15.95
N PHE A 340 7.59 -1.76 16.75
CA PHE A 340 6.30 -2.42 16.53
C PHE A 340 5.13 -1.44 16.64
N VAL A 341 5.09 -0.65 17.72
CA VAL A 341 4.06 0.39 17.90
C VAL A 341 4.22 1.48 16.85
N SER A 342 5.45 1.88 16.55
CA SER A 342 5.76 2.85 15.49
C SER A 342 5.27 2.39 14.12
N TRP A 343 5.39 1.09 13.83
CA TRP A 343 4.89 0.47 12.61
C TRP A 343 3.36 0.47 12.53
N ARG A 344 2.66 0.13 13.63
CA ARG A 344 1.20 0.16 13.71
C ARG A 344 0.61 1.57 13.51
N ILE A 345 1.29 2.59 14.04
CA ILE A 345 0.82 3.99 14.01
C ILE A 345 1.39 4.75 12.80
N ASP A 346 2.42 4.21 12.14
CA ASP A 346 3.18 4.82 11.02
C ASP A 346 3.80 6.20 11.36
N ARG A 347 4.23 6.40 12.62
CA ARG A 347 4.73 7.68 13.17
C ARG A 347 6.18 7.62 13.69
N ARG A 348 7.12 7.19 12.85
CA ARG A 348 8.53 6.93 13.24
C ARG A 348 9.21 8.06 14.00
N LEU A 349 9.08 9.31 13.53
CA LEU A 349 9.78 10.44 14.13
C LEU A 349 9.28 10.80 15.53
N ILE A 350 8.00 10.53 15.84
CA ILE A 350 7.46 10.73 17.20
C ILE A 350 8.12 9.74 18.16
N PHE A 351 8.31 8.48 17.74
CA PHE A 351 8.96 7.47 18.57
C PHE A 351 10.45 7.76 18.79
N ILE A 352 11.13 8.38 17.82
CA ILE A 352 12.51 8.89 17.98
C ILE A 352 12.56 9.98 19.06
N ILE A 353 11.59 10.90 19.05
CA ILE A 353 11.49 11.95 20.08
C ILE A 353 11.19 11.34 21.45
N LEU A 354 10.21 10.44 21.53
CA LEU A 354 9.78 9.81 22.78
C LEU A 354 10.81 8.86 23.42
N SER A 355 11.71 8.27 22.63
CA SER A 355 12.78 7.41 23.18
C SER A 355 13.88 8.20 23.89
N THR A 356 14.04 9.49 23.56
CA THR A 356 15.19 10.29 24.01
C THR A 356 15.11 10.72 25.49
N PRO A 357 13.95 11.13 26.05
CA PRO A 357 13.81 11.48 27.46
C PRO A 357 14.27 10.40 28.45
N LEU A 358 14.03 9.12 28.15
CA LEU A 358 14.47 8.00 29.00
C LEU A 358 16.00 7.92 29.11
N VAL A 359 16.71 8.17 28.01
CA VAL A 359 18.19 8.24 27.99
C VAL A 359 18.68 9.43 28.80
N ILE A 360 18.05 10.60 28.63
CA ILE A 360 18.37 11.82 29.38
C ILE A 360 18.23 11.57 30.88
N VAL A 361 17.10 11.02 31.33
CA VAL A 361 16.87 10.70 32.74
C VAL A 361 17.92 9.72 33.28
N GLY A 362 18.25 8.67 32.52
CA GLY A 362 19.29 7.71 32.91
C GLY A 362 20.66 8.36 33.11
N TYR A 363 21.12 9.22 32.19
CA TYR A 363 22.41 9.91 32.37
C TYR A 363 22.37 11.02 33.42
N CYS A 364 21.22 11.67 33.65
CA CYS A 364 21.03 12.55 34.80
C CYS A 364 21.19 11.78 36.12
N MET A 365 20.69 10.54 36.21
CA MET A 365 20.87 9.68 37.39
C MET A 365 22.33 9.29 37.59
N PHE A 366 23.06 8.97 36.51
CA PHE A 366 24.50 8.69 36.58
C PHE A 366 25.33 9.87 37.08
N LEU A 367 24.96 11.10 36.71
CA LEU A 367 25.67 12.31 37.11
C LEU A 367 25.25 12.82 38.50
N GLY A 368 23.98 12.65 38.86
CA GLY A 368 23.39 13.22 40.07
C GLY A 368 23.44 12.33 41.31
N SER A 369 23.74 11.03 41.17
CA SER A 369 23.75 10.09 42.29
C SER A 369 25.01 9.24 42.34
N ARG A 370 25.50 9.02 43.57
CA ARG A 370 26.58 8.06 43.87
C ARG A 370 26.07 6.72 44.38
N ASP A 371 24.77 6.58 44.60
CA ASP A 371 24.18 5.34 45.08
C ASP A 371 24.27 4.23 44.02
N HIS A 372 24.79 3.07 44.43
CA HIS A 372 25.02 1.91 43.55
C HIS A 372 23.72 1.41 42.91
N THR A 373 22.61 1.43 43.65
CA THR A 373 21.29 0.98 43.16
C THR A 373 20.75 1.95 42.13
N VAL A 374 20.88 3.25 42.35
CA VAL A 374 20.45 4.30 41.41
C VAL A 374 21.25 4.21 40.11
N ARG A 375 22.58 4.05 40.18
CA ARG A 375 23.44 3.94 38.98
C ARG A 375 23.19 2.65 38.22
N TYR A 376 22.90 1.54 38.92
CA TYR A 376 22.49 0.31 38.25
C TYR A 376 21.12 0.47 37.59
N ALA A 377 20.11 1.07 38.25
CA ALA A 377 18.81 1.36 37.66
C ALA A 377 18.90 2.28 36.42
N ALA A 378 19.84 3.22 36.42
CA ALA A 378 20.11 4.09 35.27
C ALA A 378 20.50 3.30 34.01
N THR A 379 21.24 2.18 34.15
CA THR A 379 21.58 1.31 33.00
C THR A 379 20.34 0.75 32.31
N PHE A 380 19.28 0.41 33.06
CA PHE A 380 18.03 -0.10 32.51
C PHE A 380 17.27 0.98 31.73
N LEU A 381 17.21 2.21 32.26
CA LEU A 381 16.54 3.31 31.57
C LEU A 381 17.25 3.65 30.26
N VAL A 382 18.58 3.76 30.28
CA VAL A 382 19.37 4.01 29.05
C VAL A 382 19.18 2.87 28.04
N ALA A 383 19.31 1.62 28.48
CA ALA A 383 19.15 0.46 27.60
C ALA A 383 17.73 0.35 27.03
N SER A 384 16.68 0.72 27.80
CA SER A 384 15.30 0.63 27.38
C SER A 384 14.98 1.42 26.10
N SER A 385 15.69 2.50 25.80
CA SER A 385 15.30 3.36 24.67
C SER A 385 16.41 3.67 23.68
N ALA A 386 17.69 3.62 24.08
CA ALA A 386 18.82 3.89 23.18
C ALA A 386 18.91 2.87 22.03
N PHE A 387 18.65 1.58 22.31
CA PHE A 387 18.70 0.54 21.29
C PHE A 387 17.54 0.62 20.28
N ALA A 388 16.39 1.16 20.69
CA ALA A 388 15.22 1.33 19.81
C ALA A 388 15.46 2.36 18.68
N LEU A 389 16.39 3.31 18.86
CA LEU A 389 16.74 4.29 17.84
C LEU A 389 17.44 3.67 16.62
N GLY A 390 18.10 2.52 16.77
CA GLY A 390 18.74 1.81 15.66
C GLY A 390 17.79 1.44 14.52
N PRO A 391 16.74 0.63 14.77
CA PRO A 391 15.77 0.31 13.73
C PRO A 391 14.93 1.52 13.28
N LEU A 392 14.60 2.44 14.17
CA LEU A 392 13.76 3.61 13.85
C LEU A 392 14.44 4.55 12.85
N THR A 393 15.73 4.87 13.05
CA THR A 393 16.50 5.75 12.15
C THR A 393 16.73 5.13 10.78
N ASN A 394 17.14 3.86 10.73
CA ASN A 394 17.31 3.12 9.47
C ASN A 394 16.01 3.02 8.68
N ALA A 395 14.89 2.73 9.35
CA ALA A 395 13.58 2.75 8.72
C ALA A 395 13.22 4.16 8.21
N HIS A 396 13.48 5.21 8.99
CA HIS A 396 13.14 6.58 8.64
C HIS A 396 13.90 7.09 7.41
N VAL A 397 15.20 6.80 7.25
CA VAL A 397 15.95 7.16 6.03
C VAL A 397 15.44 6.39 4.81
N SER A 398 15.11 5.11 4.97
CA SER A 398 14.69 4.25 3.84
C SER A 398 13.38 4.66 3.19
N VAL A 399 12.46 5.27 3.96
CA VAL A 399 11.13 5.68 3.49
C VAL A 399 11.10 7.10 2.91
N ASN A 400 12.09 7.94 3.25
CA ASN A 400 12.20 9.32 2.79
C ASN A 400 13.06 9.47 1.51
N VAL A 401 13.23 8.37 0.77
CA VAL A 401 13.82 8.32 -0.56
C VAL A 401 13.04 7.35 -1.44
N VAL A 402 13.06 7.57 -2.76
CA VAL A 402 12.18 6.89 -3.71
C VAL A 402 12.89 5.72 -4.39
N SER A 403 14.03 5.97 -5.03
CA SER A 403 14.73 4.98 -5.84
C SER A 403 15.50 3.94 -5.01
N ASP A 404 15.76 2.77 -5.61
CA ASP A 404 16.54 1.69 -4.96
C ASP A 404 17.97 2.13 -4.65
N THR A 405 18.61 2.80 -5.61
CA THR A 405 19.98 3.33 -5.46
C THR A 405 20.05 4.43 -4.40
N ALA A 406 19.08 5.37 -4.37
CA ALA A 406 19.04 6.39 -3.31
C ALA A 406 18.78 5.76 -1.93
N ARG A 407 17.96 4.71 -1.85
CA ARG A 407 17.70 3.97 -0.61
C ARG A 407 18.95 3.30 -0.06
N SER A 408 19.67 2.57 -0.89
CA SER A 408 20.94 1.94 -0.49
C SER A 408 21.94 2.99 0.00
N ALA A 409 22.05 4.12 -0.70
CA ALA A 409 22.95 5.21 -0.34
C ALA A 409 22.55 5.88 0.98
N ALA A 410 21.26 6.16 1.19
CA ALA A 410 20.75 6.78 2.40
C ALA A 410 20.93 5.89 3.64
N ILE A 411 20.70 4.58 3.52
CA ILE A 411 20.97 3.61 4.58
C ILE A 411 22.48 3.58 4.86
N GLY A 412 23.32 3.46 3.84
CA GLY A 412 24.78 3.47 4.01
C GLY A 412 25.30 4.72 4.72
N MET A 413 24.81 5.90 4.36
CA MET A 413 25.15 7.17 5.02
C MET A 413 24.74 7.17 6.51
N ASN A 414 23.54 6.68 6.80
CA ASN A 414 23.06 6.56 8.18
C ASN A 414 23.99 5.67 8.98
N VAL A 415 24.30 4.47 8.50
CA VAL A 415 25.19 3.53 9.20
C VAL A 415 26.60 4.09 9.38
N MET A 416 27.18 4.67 8.34
CA MET A 416 28.52 5.28 8.39
C MET A 416 28.61 6.32 9.52
N MET A 417 27.62 7.20 9.62
CA MET A 417 27.53 8.20 10.69
C MET A 417 27.37 7.56 12.07
N GLY A 418 26.62 6.47 12.17
CA GLY A 418 26.55 5.65 13.38
C GLY A 418 27.92 5.13 13.82
N ASN A 419 28.73 4.63 12.89
CA ASN A 419 30.08 4.14 13.19
C ASN A 419 31.06 5.26 13.58
N ILE A 420 30.90 6.47 13.03
CA ILE A 420 31.60 7.67 13.55
C ILE A 420 31.22 7.92 15.02
N GLY A 421 29.93 7.75 15.37
CA GLY A 421 29.47 7.78 16.76
C GLY A 421 30.14 6.72 17.63
N GLY A 422 30.31 5.51 17.11
CA GLY A 422 31.05 4.44 17.78
C GLY A 422 32.53 4.76 18.00
N LEU A 423 33.18 5.42 17.04
CA LEU A 423 34.55 5.93 17.19
C LEU A 423 34.62 6.99 18.31
N ILE A 424 33.70 7.97 18.33
CA ILE A 424 33.62 8.97 19.41
C ILE A 424 33.39 8.27 20.76
N SER A 425 32.54 7.24 20.78
CA SER A 425 32.24 6.46 21.97
C SER A 425 33.48 5.80 22.59
N SER A 426 34.42 5.35 21.76
CA SER A 426 35.67 4.75 22.23
C SER A 426 36.52 5.70 23.08
N TRP A 427 36.25 7.01 23.05
CA TRP A 427 36.92 8.04 23.85
C TRP A 427 36.03 8.64 24.94
N SER A 428 34.84 8.08 25.18
CA SER A 428 33.88 8.62 26.15
C SER A 428 34.23 8.27 27.61
N PHE A 429 34.75 7.08 27.86
CA PHE A 429 35.09 6.61 29.22
C PHE A 429 36.61 6.46 29.34
N LEU A 430 37.27 7.45 29.94
CA LEU A 430 38.73 7.52 30.06
C LEU A 430 39.19 7.14 31.48
N PRO A 431 40.36 6.50 31.63
CA PRO A 431 40.83 6.02 32.93
C PRO A 431 40.97 7.10 34.01
N PHE A 432 41.31 8.34 33.63
CA PHE A 432 41.47 9.44 34.59
C PHE A 432 40.15 9.97 35.16
N ASP A 433 39.04 9.69 34.50
CA ASP A 433 37.69 10.11 34.90
C ASP A 433 36.99 9.01 35.73
N ALA A 434 37.66 7.87 35.95
CA ALA A 434 37.17 6.81 36.83
C ALA A 434 37.15 7.27 38.31
N PRO A 435 36.26 6.72 39.16
CA PRO A 435 35.25 5.70 38.88
C PRO A 435 33.90 6.25 38.41
N ASP A 436 33.71 7.57 38.46
CA ASP A 436 32.40 8.19 38.27
C ASP A 436 32.09 8.59 36.83
N TYR A 437 33.13 8.75 36.01
CA TYR A 437 33.07 9.03 34.58
C TYR A 437 32.18 10.24 34.25
N HIS A 438 32.39 11.36 34.92
CA HIS A 438 31.55 12.55 34.77
C HIS A 438 31.57 13.11 33.33
N ILE A 439 32.72 13.07 32.67
CA ILE A 439 32.87 13.55 31.29
C ILE A 439 32.13 12.61 30.34
N GLY A 440 32.30 11.31 30.50
CA GLY A 440 31.64 10.30 29.66
C GLY A 440 30.12 10.33 29.80
N ASN A 441 29.62 10.42 31.02
CA ASN A 441 28.19 10.53 31.30
C ASN A 441 27.62 11.88 30.84
N GLY A 442 28.37 12.97 31.00
CA GLY A 442 28.00 14.30 30.51
C GLY A 442 27.92 14.37 28.98
N LEU A 443 28.86 13.75 28.28
CA LEU A 443 28.83 13.64 26.81
C LEU A 443 27.58 12.90 26.33
N ASN A 444 27.23 11.80 26.97
CA ASN A 444 26.02 11.05 26.63
C ASN A 444 24.73 11.82 26.92
N LEU A 445 24.69 12.60 28.00
CA LEU A 445 23.58 13.51 28.28
C LEU A 445 23.46 14.60 27.20
N ALA A 446 24.57 15.22 26.81
CA ALA A 446 24.60 16.28 25.80
C ALA A 446 24.20 15.76 24.41
N THR A 447 24.65 14.57 24.03
CA THR A 447 24.27 13.94 22.75
C THR A 447 22.78 13.58 22.75
N ALA A 448 22.24 13.00 23.82
CA ALA A 448 20.82 12.73 23.95
C ALA A 448 19.96 14.01 23.91
N GLY A 449 20.34 15.08 24.63
CA GLY A 449 19.68 16.38 24.54
C GLY A 449 19.68 16.95 23.12
N THR A 450 20.81 16.81 22.41
CA THR A 450 20.95 17.23 21.01
C THR A 450 20.04 16.44 20.08
N VAL A 451 19.94 15.11 20.26
CA VAL A 451 19.01 14.25 19.50
C VAL A 451 17.57 14.73 19.63
N LEU A 452 17.15 15.07 20.86
CA LEU A 452 15.78 15.56 21.12
C LEU A 452 15.49 16.85 20.33
N VAL A 453 16.43 17.80 20.35
CA VAL A 453 16.30 19.07 19.61
C VAL A 453 16.27 18.83 18.11
N VAL A 454 17.24 18.10 17.57
CA VAL A 454 17.35 17.83 16.12
C VAL A 454 16.12 17.08 15.60
N ALA A 455 15.66 16.05 16.31
CA ALA A 455 14.48 15.28 15.91
C ALA A 455 13.20 16.14 15.92
N THR A 456 13.06 17.01 16.92
CA THR A 456 11.91 17.94 17.03
C THR A 456 11.93 18.98 15.92
N VAL A 457 13.08 19.61 15.65
CA VAL A 457 13.24 20.57 14.55
C VAL A 457 12.98 19.91 13.20
N MET A 458 13.48 18.68 12.99
CA MET A 458 13.23 17.93 11.77
C MET A 458 11.73 17.66 11.55
N LEU A 459 10.99 17.31 12.62
CA LEU A 459 9.54 17.09 12.55
C LEU A 459 8.79 18.35 12.13
N LEU A 460 9.14 19.49 12.73
CA LEU A 460 8.52 20.77 12.42
C LEU A 460 8.85 21.23 10.99
N TRP A 461 10.11 21.07 10.57
CA TRP A 461 10.55 21.42 9.22
C TRP A 461 9.88 20.57 8.14
N GLN A 462 9.84 19.25 8.32
CA GLN A 462 9.18 18.34 7.36
C GLN A 462 7.67 18.64 7.24
N ARG A 463 6.99 19.02 8.34
CA ARG A 463 5.58 19.46 8.30
C ARG A 463 5.43 20.73 7.46
N ARG A 464 6.26 21.74 7.73
CA ARG A 464 6.24 23.01 6.98
C ARG A 464 6.55 22.82 5.48
N ASP A 465 7.53 21.99 5.14
CA ASP A 465 7.88 21.72 3.73
C ASP A 465 6.75 20.96 3.01
N ASN A 466 6.09 20.04 3.69
CA ASN A 466 4.91 19.35 3.14
C ASN A 466 3.74 20.30 2.88
N GLU A 467 3.47 21.26 3.78
CA GLU A 467 2.45 22.29 3.58
C GLU A 467 2.80 23.18 2.38
N ARG A 468 4.05 23.62 2.28
CA ARG A 468 4.54 24.39 1.13
C ARG A 468 4.32 23.63 -0.19
N ARG A 469 4.70 22.35 -0.26
CA ARG A 469 4.55 21.54 -1.48
C ARG A 469 3.10 21.25 -1.85
N ARG A 470 2.17 21.25 -0.90
CA ARG A 470 0.72 21.11 -1.18
C ARG A 470 0.12 22.35 -1.85
N ALA A 471 0.70 23.51 -1.62
CA ALA A 471 0.25 24.77 -2.20
C ALA A 471 0.86 25.04 -3.59
N CYS A 472 1.83 24.23 -4.03
CA CYS A 472 2.48 24.36 -5.34
C CYS A 472 1.76 23.52 -6.40
N ASP A 473 1.69 24.06 -7.62
CA ASP A 473 1.20 23.36 -8.81
C ASP A 473 2.32 22.43 -9.36
N SER A 474 2.12 21.14 -9.19
CA SER A 474 3.07 20.09 -9.62
C SER A 474 3.17 19.96 -11.14
N GLU A 475 2.09 20.25 -11.88
CA GLU A 475 2.07 20.12 -13.35
C GLU A 475 2.90 21.23 -13.99
N ALA A 476 2.80 22.45 -13.44
CA ALA A 476 3.61 23.59 -13.87
C ALA A 476 5.12 23.37 -13.64
N GLU A 477 5.53 22.76 -12.52
CA GLU A 477 6.94 22.49 -12.21
C GLU A 477 7.55 21.32 -13.02
N LEU A 478 6.71 20.38 -13.48
CA LEU A 478 7.13 19.23 -14.28
C LEU A 478 7.09 19.48 -15.79
N ALA A 479 6.47 20.58 -16.22
CA ALA A 479 6.36 20.95 -17.63
C ALA A 479 7.74 21.08 -18.29
N GLY A 480 7.97 20.30 -19.36
CA GLY A 480 9.22 20.31 -20.13
C GLY A 480 10.30 19.32 -19.69
N LEU A 481 10.09 18.55 -18.62
CA LEU A 481 11.02 17.48 -18.22
C LEU A 481 10.67 16.15 -18.88
N THR A 482 11.69 15.42 -19.33
CA THR A 482 11.54 14.04 -19.82
C THR A 482 11.22 13.07 -18.66
N GLN A 483 10.63 11.91 -18.97
CA GLN A 483 10.27 10.90 -17.96
C GLN A 483 11.48 10.44 -17.13
N GLN A 484 12.67 10.36 -17.73
CA GLN A 484 13.90 9.98 -17.02
C GLN A 484 14.41 11.09 -16.10
N GLU A 485 14.29 12.35 -16.51
CA GLU A 485 14.64 13.50 -15.66
C GLU A 485 13.71 13.61 -14.45
N GLN A 486 12.41 13.39 -14.65
CA GLN A 486 11.42 13.34 -13.57
C GLN A 486 11.76 12.24 -12.55
N GLN A 487 12.14 11.04 -13.03
CA GLN A 487 12.58 9.94 -12.15
C GLN A 487 13.87 10.26 -11.37
N ASN A 488 14.76 11.09 -11.92
CA ASN A 488 16.03 11.49 -11.28
C ASN A 488 15.86 12.57 -10.21
N LEU A 489 14.67 13.18 -10.10
CA LEU A 489 14.37 14.13 -9.02
C LEU A 489 14.29 13.45 -7.65
N ASP A 490 13.83 12.19 -7.58
CA ASP A 490 13.67 11.43 -6.33
C ASP A 490 12.89 12.25 -5.27
N TRP A 491 13.45 12.52 -4.09
CA TRP A 491 12.83 13.36 -3.04
C TRP A 491 12.64 14.84 -3.42
N LYS A 492 13.27 15.32 -4.50
CA LYS A 492 13.04 16.67 -5.05
C LYS A 492 11.82 16.76 -5.95
N HIS A 493 11.17 15.64 -6.26
CA HIS A 493 9.96 15.66 -7.08
C HIS A 493 8.88 16.53 -6.42
N PRO A 494 8.16 17.39 -7.17
CA PRO A 494 7.16 18.29 -6.60
C PRO A 494 6.05 17.54 -5.87
N ASP A 495 5.65 16.37 -6.35
CA ASP A 495 4.67 15.48 -5.67
C ASP A 495 5.22 14.69 -4.48
N PHE A 496 6.55 14.69 -4.29
CA PHE A 496 7.12 14.01 -3.14
C PHE A 496 6.66 14.70 -1.86
N ARG A 497 6.26 13.88 -0.87
CA ARG A 497 5.89 14.34 0.46
C ARG A 497 6.76 13.61 1.46
N TRP A 498 7.35 14.36 2.39
CA TRP A 498 8.04 13.78 3.52
C TRP A 498 7.04 12.95 4.33
N LYS A 499 7.47 11.78 4.78
CA LYS A 499 6.66 10.90 5.61
C LYS A 499 6.61 11.40 7.06
N THR A 500 6.25 12.66 7.27
CA THR A 500 5.67 13.14 8.52
C THR A 500 4.19 12.99 8.38
N TYR A 501 3.65 11.84 8.73
CA TYR A 501 2.23 11.82 8.92
C TYR A 501 1.98 12.83 10.06
N SER A 502 1.32 13.92 9.71
CA SER A 502 0.84 14.97 10.60
C SER A 502 -0.31 14.43 11.43
N PHE A 503 -0.53 14.98 12.62
CA PHE A 503 -1.76 14.83 13.40
C PHE A 503 -2.91 15.53 12.67
N ILE A 504 -3.16 15.12 11.44
CA ILE A 504 -4.37 15.39 10.70
C ILE A 504 -5.05 14.02 10.74
N MET A 505 -6.22 13.96 11.37
CA MET A 505 -7.13 12.83 11.25
C MET A 505 -7.09 12.36 9.80
N ALA A 506 -6.89 11.07 9.55
CA ALA A 506 -7.03 10.54 8.20
C ALA A 506 -8.35 11.09 7.64
N SER A 507 -8.31 11.74 6.47
CA SER A 507 -9.47 12.44 5.90
C SER A 507 -10.72 11.56 6.07
N PRO A 508 -11.75 12.07 6.78
CA PRO A 508 -12.95 11.29 7.02
C PRO A 508 -13.48 10.83 5.66
N SER A 509 -13.74 9.54 5.54
CA SER A 509 -14.02 8.89 4.27
C SER A 509 -15.46 8.42 4.20
N VAL A 510 -16.09 8.60 3.05
CA VAL A 510 -17.41 8.04 2.72
C VAL A 510 -17.18 6.88 1.77
N VAL A 511 -17.69 5.69 2.11
CA VAL A 511 -17.61 4.53 1.23
C VAL A 511 -18.95 4.31 0.54
N ILE A 512 -18.95 4.20 -0.78
CA ILE A 512 -20.12 3.86 -1.59
C ILE A 512 -19.93 2.44 -2.10
N ILE A 513 -20.82 1.53 -1.74
CA ILE A 513 -20.75 0.14 -2.12
C ILE A 513 -21.52 -0.07 -3.42
N GLY A 514 -20.88 -0.68 -4.41
CA GLY A 514 -21.48 -0.98 -5.71
C GLY A 514 -21.12 0.04 -6.79
N ALA A 515 -20.66 -0.44 -7.94
CA ALA A 515 -20.32 0.37 -9.11
C ALA A 515 -21.39 0.25 -10.22
N GLY A 516 -22.64 -0.06 -9.87
CA GLY A 516 -23.78 0.06 -10.78
C GLY A 516 -24.19 1.51 -10.97
N VAL A 517 -25.17 1.77 -11.85
CA VAL A 517 -25.60 3.15 -12.17
C VAL A 517 -26.02 3.95 -10.93
N ILE A 518 -26.73 3.34 -9.97
CA ILE A 518 -27.11 4.00 -8.70
C ILE A 518 -25.86 4.42 -7.91
N GLY A 519 -24.92 3.49 -7.68
CA GLY A 519 -23.72 3.77 -6.90
C GLY A 519 -22.81 4.83 -7.54
N LEU A 520 -22.65 4.78 -8.87
CA LEU A 520 -21.85 5.75 -9.62
C LEU A 520 -22.51 7.15 -9.64
N SER A 521 -23.84 7.23 -9.84
CA SER A 521 -24.57 8.50 -9.75
C SER A 521 -24.50 9.08 -8.33
N CYS A 522 -24.65 8.26 -7.29
CA CYS A 522 -24.45 8.68 -5.89
C CYS A 522 -23.03 9.23 -5.66
N ALA A 523 -22.00 8.57 -6.21
CA ALA A 523 -20.62 9.00 -6.05
C ALA A 523 -20.36 10.37 -6.67
N VAL A 524 -20.77 10.57 -7.93
CA VAL A 524 -20.59 11.85 -8.63
C VAL A 524 -21.43 12.96 -7.97
N LYS A 525 -22.69 12.68 -7.60
CA LYS A 525 -23.57 13.68 -6.98
C LYS A 525 -23.05 14.13 -5.61
N LEU A 526 -22.65 13.18 -4.77
CA LEU A 526 -22.11 13.49 -3.44
C LEU A 526 -20.79 14.25 -3.54
N GLN A 527 -19.91 13.87 -4.48
CA GLN A 527 -18.63 14.56 -4.71
C GLN A 527 -18.84 16.04 -5.06
N ALA A 528 -19.76 16.33 -5.99
CA ALA A 528 -20.13 17.70 -6.33
C ALA A 528 -20.63 18.45 -5.08
N LYS A 529 -21.49 17.82 -4.27
CA LYS A 529 -22.06 18.46 -3.09
C LYS A 529 -21.06 18.73 -1.96
N LEU A 530 -20.10 17.83 -1.76
CA LEU A 530 -19.03 18.02 -0.77
C LEU A 530 -18.07 19.16 -1.19
N ALA A 531 -17.87 19.37 -2.50
CA ALA A 531 -17.05 20.47 -3.00
C ALA A 531 -17.66 21.86 -2.70
N GLU A 532 -18.99 21.95 -2.72
CA GLU A 532 -19.75 23.17 -2.40
C GLU A 532 -19.66 23.56 -0.91
N GLN A 533 -19.58 22.57 0.00
CA GLN A 533 -19.61 22.81 1.45
C GLN A 533 -18.20 22.85 2.06
N GLU A 534 -17.76 24.04 2.48
CA GLU A 534 -16.41 24.27 3.01
C GLU A 534 -16.04 23.34 4.17
N VAL A 535 -16.97 23.09 5.09
CA VAL A 535 -16.80 22.19 6.25
C VAL A 535 -16.52 20.75 5.82
N LEU A 536 -17.06 20.32 4.67
CA LEU A 536 -16.98 18.94 4.22
C LEU A 536 -15.91 18.68 3.14
N ARG A 537 -15.20 19.72 2.65
CA ARG A 537 -14.17 19.60 1.59
C ARG A 537 -13.02 18.63 1.92
N GLY A 538 -12.80 18.34 3.21
CA GLY A 538 -11.79 17.38 3.67
C GLY A 538 -12.19 15.90 3.52
N HIS A 539 -13.44 15.61 3.16
CA HIS A 539 -13.95 14.24 3.07
C HIS A 539 -13.53 13.55 1.77
N GLN A 540 -13.10 12.29 1.88
CA GLN A 540 -12.71 11.46 0.74
C GLN A 540 -13.82 10.47 0.37
N ILE A 541 -14.24 10.42 -0.89
CA ILE A 541 -15.19 9.41 -1.36
C ILE A 541 -14.45 8.23 -1.97
N ILE A 542 -14.85 7.03 -1.56
CA ILE A 542 -14.32 5.76 -2.06
C ILE A 542 -15.48 4.93 -2.60
N VAL A 543 -15.46 4.59 -3.89
CA VAL A 543 -16.38 3.59 -4.45
C VAL A 543 -15.73 2.21 -4.29
N MET A 544 -16.43 1.30 -3.64
CA MET A 544 -15.98 -0.06 -3.37
C MET A 544 -16.93 -1.05 -4.03
N ALA A 545 -16.43 -1.88 -4.94
CA ALA A 545 -17.28 -2.82 -5.66
C ALA A 545 -16.54 -4.09 -6.02
N ARG A 546 -17.28 -5.22 -6.01
CA ARG A 546 -16.82 -6.51 -6.53
C ARG A 546 -16.63 -6.45 -8.05
N GLU A 547 -17.58 -5.82 -8.72
CA GLU A 547 -17.67 -5.70 -10.18
C GLU A 547 -17.58 -4.23 -10.60
N TRP A 548 -16.95 -3.98 -11.75
CA TRP A 548 -16.69 -2.64 -12.28
C TRP A 548 -17.08 -2.55 -13.75
N PRO A 549 -17.47 -1.36 -14.26
CA PRO A 549 -17.74 -1.16 -15.68
C PRO A 549 -16.54 -1.60 -16.52
N SER A 550 -16.76 -2.58 -17.39
CA SER A 550 -15.76 -3.11 -18.34
C SER A 550 -16.43 -3.37 -19.68
N VAL A 551 -15.69 -3.22 -20.78
CA VAL A 551 -16.24 -3.54 -22.11
C VAL A 551 -16.29 -5.07 -22.24
N PRO A 552 -17.48 -5.68 -22.35
CA PRO A 552 -17.56 -7.10 -22.69
C PRO A 552 -17.09 -7.29 -24.13
N VAL A 553 -16.08 -8.12 -24.31
CA VAL A 553 -15.65 -8.57 -25.63
C VAL A 553 -16.08 -10.02 -25.76
N PRO A 554 -17.03 -10.35 -26.66
CA PRO A 554 -17.48 -11.73 -26.86
C PRO A 554 -16.29 -12.69 -27.03
N GLY A 555 -16.27 -13.77 -26.24
CA GLY A 555 -15.18 -14.76 -26.22
C GLY A 555 -13.91 -14.37 -25.44
N VAL A 556 -13.79 -13.12 -24.97
CA VAL A 556 -12.61 -12.62 -24.23
C VAL A 556 -12.96 -12.20 -22.80
N SER A 557 -14.10 -11.54 -22.59
CA SER A 557 -14.57 -11.14 -21.26
C SER A 557 -16.09 -11.34 -21.15
N THR A 558 -16.51 -12.08 -20.13
CA THR A 558 -17.93 -12.27 -19.78
C THR A 558 -18.18 -11.61 -18.43
N PRO A 559 -18.74 -10.38 -18.40
CA PRO A 559 -19.23 -9.78 -17.17
C PRO A 559 -20.22 -10.71 -16.47
N SER A 560 -20.19 -10.66 -15.14
CA SER A 560 -21.08 -11.43 -14.28
C SER A 560 -22.55 -11.17 -14.59
N VAL A 561 -23.36 -12.22 -14.46
CA VAL A 561 -24.82 -12.14 -14.58
C VAL A 561 -25.42 -11.24 -13.49
N ASP A 562 -24.71 -11.06 -12.37
CA ASP A 562 -25.11 -10.17 -11.27
C ASP A 562 -24.82 -8.69 -11.55
N TYR A 563 -24.01 -8.38 -12.56
CA TYR A 563 -23.72 -7.02 -12.99
C TYR A 563 -24.62 -6.55 -14.14
N ALA A 564 -25.94 -6.66 -13.94
CA ALA A 564 -26.93 -6.39 -14.99
C ALA A 564 -26.87 -4.95 -15.54
N SER A 565 -26.28 -3.99 -14.80
CA SER A 565 -26.13 -2.59 -15.25
C SER A 565 -25.39 -2.46 -16.58
N MET A 566 -24.52 -3.40 -16.96
CA MET A 566 -23.74 -3.33 -18.21
C MET A 566 -24.45 -3.91 -19.43
N TRP A 567 -25.57 -4.60 -19.23
CA TRP A 567 -26.24 -5.39 -20.28
C TRP A 567 -27.60 -4.86 -20.68
N ALA A 568 -28.16 -3.97 -19.86
CA ALA A 568 -29.53 -3.50 -20.03
C ALA A 568 -29.74 -2.79 -21.39
N GLY A 569 -30.92 -2.97 -21.98
CA GLY A 569 -31.50 -1.91 -22.80
C GLY A 569 -31.91 -0.80 -21.84
N ALA A 570 -31.17 0.30 -21.80
CA ALA A 570 -31.41 1.39 -20.85
C ALA A 570 -32.15 2.54 -21.56
N HIS A 571 -33.42 2.34 -21.85
CA HIS A 571 -34.31 3.42 -22.28
C HIS A 571 -35.07 3.99 -21.09
N VAL A 572 -35.31 5.29 -21.11
CA VAL A 572 -36.06 5.97 -20.06
C VAL A 572 -37.55 5.85 -20.35
N ARG A 573 -38.31 5.29 -19.41
CA ARG A 573 -39.76 5.09 -19.56
C ARG A 573 -40.54 5.87 -18.51
N PRO A 574 -41.78 6.29 -18.83
CA PRO A 574 -42.68 6.85 -17.83
C PRO A 574 -43.01 5.81 -16.74
N ILE A 575 -43.06 6.27 -15.49
CA ILE A 575 -43.46 5.45 -14.34
C ILE A 575 -44.89 5.86 -13.95
N PRO A 576 -45.90 4.99 -14.11
CA PRO A 576 -47.28 5.31 -13.77
C PRO A 576 -47.41 5.55 -12.26
N ALA A 577 -47.79 6.76 -11.87
CA ALA A 577 -47.80 7.24 -10.49
C ALA A 577 -49.01 6.73 -9.66
N VAL A 578 -49.33 5.43 -9.76
CA VAL A 578 -50.60 4.87 -9.24
C VAL A 578 -50.56 4.45 -7.77
N THR A 579 -49.40 4.08 -7.25
CA THR A 579 -49.20 3.76 -5.82
C THR A 579 -48.32 4.83 -5.15
N ALA A 580 -48.29 4.86 -3.81
CA ALA A 580 -47.40 5.77 -3.10
C ALA A 580 -45.91 5.54 -3.44
N GLN A 581 -45.50 4.28 -3.57
CA GLN A 581 -44.15 3.91 -3.98
C GLN A 581 -43.86 4.37 -5.42
N LEU A 582 -44.79 4.14 -6.35
CA LEU A 582 -44.61 4.56 -7.74
C LEU A 582 -44.63 6.08 -7.92
N ARG A 583 -45.38 6.81 -7.08
CA ARG A 583 -45.31 8.29 -7.02
C ARG A 583 -43.92 8.77 -6.62
N ARG A 584 -43.28 8.14 -5.65
CA ARG A 584 -41.90 8.46 -5.25
C ARG A 584 -40.92 8.16 -6.38
N GLU A 585 -41.04 7.01 -7.03
CA GLU A 585 -40.21 6.63 -8.17
C GLU A 585 -40.40 7.55 -9.39
N ALA A 586 -41.63 7.98 -9.69
CA ALA A 586 -41.90 8.98 -10.72
C ALA A 586 -41.24 10.34 -10.40
N GLY A 587 -41.21 10.72 -9.11
CA GLY A 587 -40.45 11.87 -8.65
C GLY A 587 -38.94 11.74 -8.92
N TRP A 588 -38.36 10.57 -8.66
CA TRP A 588 -36.96 10.30 -8.99
C TRP A 588 -36.69 10.29 -10.50
N LEU A 589 -37.63 9.76 -11.29
CA LEU A 589 -37.57 9.80 -12.75
C LEU A 589 -37.48 11.23 -13.26
N LYS A 590 -38.35 12.13 -12.78
CA LYS A 590 -38.35 13.52 -13.22
C LYS A 590 -37.03 14.23 -12.98
N VAL A 591 -36.42 14.00 -11.81
CA VAL A 591 -35.08 14.51 -11.48
C VAL A 591 -34.02 13.91 -12.41
N THR A 592 -34.16 12.63 -12.73
CA THR A 592 -33.24 11.92 -13.63
C THR A 592 -33.33 12.42 -15.06
N VAL A 593 -34.54 12.67 -15.57
CA VAL A 593 -34.76 13.25 -16.89
C VAL A 593 -34.09 14.62 -17.01
N ALA A 594 -34.28 15.50 -16.02
CA ALA A 594 -33.65 16.81 -16.02
C ALA A 594 -32.11 16.73 -16.03
N GLU A 595 -31.53 15.77 -15.30
CA GLU A 595 -30.08 15.58 -15.25
C GLU A 595 -29.52 14.94 -16.54
N LEU A 596 -30.25 14.02 -17.17
CA LEU A 596 -29.88 13.45 -18.47
C LEU A 596 -29.92 14.50 -19.58
N GLU A 597 -30.91 15.39 -19.56
CA GLU A 597 -31.02 16.54 -20.47
C GLU A 597 -29.78 17.43 -20.34
N ARG A 598 -29.43 17.82 -19.10
CA ARG A 598 -28.24 18.62 -18.81
C ARG A 598 -26.94 17.93 -19.27
N GLN A 599 -26.80 16.63 -19.03
CA GLN A 599 -25.62 15.87 -19.47
C GLN A 599 -25.52 15.71 -20.98
N LEU A 600 -26.65 15.61 -21.68
CA LEU A 600 -26.64 15.54 -23.14
C LEU A 600 -26.12 16.85 -23.75
N GLU A 601 -26.44 18.00 -23.15
CA GLU A 601 -25.97 19.32 -23.58
C GLU A 601 -24.48 19.55 -23.25
N GLU A 602 -24.06 19.22 -22.02
CA GLU A 602 -22.70 19.49 -21.55
C GLU A 602 -21.69 18.40 -21.95
N GLU A 603 -22.12 17.15 -22.07
CA GLU A 603 -21.27 15.96 -22.16
C GLU A 603 -21.78 15.01 -23.28
N PRO A 604 -21.75 15.43 -24.56
CA PRO A 604 -22.36 14.67 -25.66
C PRO A 604 -21.72 13.28 -25.91
N GLY A 605 -20.50 13.05 -25.40
CA GLY A 605 -19.81 11.76 -25.44
C GLY A 605 -20.17 10.79 -24.32
N SER A 606 -21.11 11.14 -23.44
CA SER A 606 -21.49 10.34 -22.26
C SER A 606 -22.20 9.02 -22.60
N GLY A 607 -22.62 8.80 -23.84
CA GLY A 607 -23.39 7.62 -24.24
C GLY A 607 -24.90 7.78 -24.10
N ILE A 608 -25.39 9.00 -23.84
CA ILE A 608 -26.82 9.34 -23.86
C ILE A 608 -27.24 9.72 -25.28
N THR A 609 -28.44 9.31 -25.71
CA THR A 609 -29.03 9.75 -26.98
C THR A 609 -30.49 10.06 -26.80
N ARG A 610 -30.90 11.24 -27.26
CA ARG A 610 -32.30 11.64 -27.36
C ARG A 610 -32.96 10.95 -28.55
N THR A 611 -34.11 10.34 -28.32
CA THR A 611 -34.87 9.61 -29.34
C THR A 611 -36.37 9.66 -29.09
N GLU A 612 -37.17 9.19 -30.04
CA GLU A 612 -38.59 8.95 -29.86
C GLU A 612 -38.80 7.57 -29.19
N GLY A 613 -39.68 7.54 -28.20
CA GLY A 613 -40.19 6.33 -27.57
C GLY A 613 -41.63 6.08 -27.97
N ILE A 614 -41.96 4.82 -28.21
CA ILE A 614 -43.29 4.35 -28.58
C ILE A 614 -43.70 3.24 -27.61
N GLU A 615 -44.89 3.38 -27.04
CA GLU A 615 -45.49 2.40 -26.12
C GLU A 615 -46.78 1.88 -26.73
N TYR A 616 -46.87 0.56 -26.84
CA TYR A 616 -48.07 -0.18 -27.22
C TYR A 616 -48.56 -0.97 -26.02
N ILE A 617 -49.86 -0.93 -25.76
CA ILE A 617 -50.47 -1.58 -24.62
C ILE A 617 -51.71 -2.32 -25.09
N ASP A 618 -51.68 -3.64 -24.94
CA ASP A 618 -52.77 -4.53 -25.34
C ASP A 618 -53.94 -4.41 -24.36
N GLU A 619 -53.66 -4.29 -23.06
CA GLU A 619 -54.67 -4.12 -22.00
C GLU A 619 -54.33 -2.90 -21.11
N PRO A 620 -54.74 -1.67 -21.49
CA PRO A 620 -54.38 -0.47 -20.75
C PRO A 620 -55.06 -0.43 -19.39
N SER A 621 -54.25 -0.19 -18.35
CA SER A 621 -54.79 0.12 -17.03
C SER A 621 -55.47 1.50 -17.03
N VAL A 622 -56.33 1.75 -16.04
CA VAL A 622 -57.02 3.05 -15.85
C VAL A 622 -56.03 4.23 -15.83
N ALA A 623 -54.81 4.00 -15.35
CA ALA A 623 -53.77 5.02 -15.29
C ALA A 623 -53.25 5.46 -16.66
N TYR A 624 -53.21 4.55 -17.63
CA TYR A 624 -52.82 4.87 -19.00
C TYR A 624 -53.98 5.41 -19.82
N ALA A 625 -55.20 4.90 -19.59
CA ALA A 625 -56.39 5.33 -20.33
C ALA A 625 -56.77 6.81 -20.11
N GLY A 626 -56.45 7.38 -18.94
CA GLY A 626 -56.72 8.79 -18.60
C GLY A 626 -55.58 9.77 -18.86
N GLN A 627 -54.49 9.33 -19.49
CA GLN A 627 -53.26 10.12 -19.60
C GLN A 627 -53.38 11.20 -20.68
N THR A 628 -53.09 12.46 -20.31
CA THR A 628 -53.01 13.59 -21.24
C THR A 628 -51.56 14.05 -21.40
N ALA A 629 -51.24 14.82 -22.43
CA ALA A 629 -49.89 15.35 -22.64
C ALA A 629 -49.37 16.13 -21.42
N ALA A 630 -50.22 16.98 -20.83
CA ALA A 630 -49.86 17.77 -19.66
C ALA A 630 -49.58 16.90 -18.42
N VAL A 631 -50.41 15.89 -18.17
CA VAL A 631 -50.21 14.95 -17.04
C VAL A 631 -48.96 14.11 -17.26
N PHE A 632 -48.74 13.63 -18.48
CA PHE A 632 -47.56 12.85 -18.85
C PHE A 632 -46.26 13.61 -18.59
N GLU A 633 -46.17 14.85 -19.08
CA GLU A 633 -45.00 15.70 -18.92
C GLU A 633 -44.80 16.10 -17.45
N GLN A 634 -45.89 16.38 -16.73
CA GLN A 634 -45.82 16.72 -15.30
C GLN A 634 -45.25 15.56 -14.46
N GLU A 635 -45.70 14.33 -14.72
CA GLU A 635 -45.31 13.13 -13.95
C GLU A 635 -43.93 12.60 -14.33
N SER A 636 -43.60 12.57 -15.62
CA SER A 636 -42.36 11.95 -16.11
C SER A 636 -41.22 12.94 -16.36
N GLY A 637 -41.53 14.20 -16.64
CA GLY A 637 -40.59 15.18 -17.19
C GLY A 637 -40.27 14.98 -18.67
N LEU A 638 -40.86 13.98 -19.33
CA LEU A 638 -40.65 13.68 -20.75
C LEU A 638 -41.66 14.46 -21.60
N GLY A 639 -41.18 15.06 -22.69
CA GLY A 639 -41.98 15.92 -23.57
C GLY A 639 -42.52 15.20 -24.82
N ASN A 640 -43.20 15.98 -25.68
CA ASN A 640 -43.69 15.54 -27.00
C ASN A 640 -44.63 14.32 -26.98
N TYR A 641 -45.48 14.22 -25.95
CA TYR A 641 -46.49 13.17 -25.88
C TYR A 641 -47.51 13.29 -27.02
N ARG A 642 -47.74 12.19 -27.74
CA ARG A 642 -48.72 12.07 -28.81
C ARG A 642 -49.44 10.73 -28.72
N LEU A 643 -50.77 10.77 -28.63
CA LEU A 643 -51.58 9.56 -28.76
C LEU A 643 -51.57 9.09 -30.22
N LEU A 644 -51.35 7.79 -30.45
CA LEU A 644 -51.37 7.20 -31.78
C LEU A 644 -52.80 6.94 -32.24
N GLN A 645 -53.04 7.10 -33.54
CA GLN A 645 -54.34 6.81 -34.16
C GLN A 645 -54.51 5.31 -34.44
N ASP A 646 -55.75 4.85 -34.62
CA ASP A 646 -56.08 3.43 -34.82
C ASP A 646 -55.34 2.80 -36.03
N ASP A 647 -55.01 3.59 -37.06
CA ASP A 647 -54.25 3.15 -38.24
C ASP A 647 -52.72 3.05 -37.99
N GLU A 648 -52.23 3.65 -36.90
CA GLU A 648 -50.84 3.55 -36.43
C GLU A 648 -50.63 2.40 -35.43
N LEU A 649 -51.71 1.73 -35.00
CA LEU A 649 -51.65 0.65 -34.01
C LEU A 649 -51.39 -0.72 -34.68
N PRO A 650 -50.45 -1.52 -34.15
CA PRO A 650 -50.33 -2.92 -34.53
C PRO A 650 -51.60 -3.71 -34.19
N PRO A 651 -51.83 -4.87 -34.83
CA PRO A 651 -52.92 -5.76 -34.46
C PRO A 651 -52.91 -6.10 -32.96
N ASP A 652 -54.10 -6.12 -32.37
CA ASP A 652 -54.38 -6.45 -30.97
C ASP A 652 -53.88 -5.43 -29.92
N VAL A 653 -53.40 -4.26 -30.35
CA VAL A 653 -53.04 -3.15 -29.46
C VAL A 653 -54.24 -2.25 -29.24
N VAL A 654 -54.58 -1.97 -27.99
CA VAL A 654 -55.73 -1.11 -27.62
C VAL A 654 -55.32 0.34 -27.41
N LEU A 655 -54.11 0.58 -26.91
CA LEU A 655 -53.59 1.93 -26.64
C LEU A 655 -52.15 2.05 -27.14
N GLY A 656 -51.89 3.11 -27.91
CA GLY A 656 -50.54 3.45 -28.36
C GLY A 656 -50.24 4.94 -28.15
N PHE A 657 -49.02 5.26 -27.71
CA PHE A 657 -48.56 6.65 -27.63
C PHE A 657 -47.07 6.76 -27.95
N SER A 658 -46.66 7.90 -28.49
CA SER A 658 -45.26 8.28 -28.67
C SER A 658 -44.88 9.48 -27.81
N TYR A 659 -43.59 9.59 -27.48
CA TYR A 659 -43.03 10.64 -26.63
C TYR A 659 -41.54 10.79 -26.89
N GLN A 660 -40.94 11.91 -26.49
CA GLN A 660 -39.50 12.07 -26.54
C GLN A 660 -38.85 11.48 -25.29
N THR A 661 -37.77 10.72 -25.47
CA THR A 661 -37.06 10.05 -24.38
C THR A 661 -35.56 9.93 -24.64
N PHE A 662 -34.86 9.24 -23.76
CA PHE A 662 -33.43 8.95 -23.84
C PHE A 662 -33.19 7.46 -23.91
N CYS A 663 -32.26 7.07 -24.79
CA CYS A 663 -31.59 5.77 -24.74
C CYS A 663 -30.16 5.99 -24.24
N ILE A 664 -29.75 5.14 -23.31
CA ILE A 664 -28.43 5.18 -22.69
C ILE A 664 -27.67 3.96 -23.16
N ASN A 665 -26.47 4.17 -23.67
CA ASN A 665 -25.49 3.12 -23.85
C ASN A 665 -24.84 2.82 -22.49
N PRO A 666 -25.20 1.71 -21.80
CA PRO A 666 -24.78 1.51 -20.42
C PRO A 666 -23.27 1.38 -20.28
N GLN A 667 -22.61 0.81 -21.30
CA GLN A 667 -21.17 0.59 -21.26
C GLN A 667 -20.41 1.91 -21.27
N LEU A 668 -20.76 2.81 -22.19
CA LEU A 668 -20.16 4.13 -22.28
C LEU A 668 -20.54 4.99 -21.08
N TYR A 669 -21.81 4.94 -20.67
CA TYR A 669 -22.30 5.80 -19.59
C TYR A 669 -21.70 5.47 -18.23
N CYS A 670 -21.65 4.19 -17.84
CA CYS A 670 -21.04 3.81 -16.57
C CYS A 670 -19.52 4.08 -16.55
N GLN A 671 -18.81 3.91 -17.68
CA GLN A 671 -17.40 4.28 -17.79
C GLN A 671 -17.19 5.79 -17.69
N HIS A 672 -18.07 6.58 -18.32
CA HIS A 672 -18.07 8.03 -18.21
C HIS A 672 -18.22 8.48 -16.75
N LEU A 673 -19.18 7.92 -16.00
CA LEU A 673 -19.36 8.23 -14.58
C LEU A 673 -18.15 7.86 -13.72
N VAL A 674 -17.54 6.68 -13.95
CA VAL A 674 -16.30 6.29 -13.25
C VAL A 674 -15.18 7.28 -13.53
N ARG A 675 -14.98 7.67 -14.80
CA ARG A 675 -13.95 8.64 -15.18
C ARG A 675 -14.18 9.99 -14.50
N LYS A 676 -15.41 10.48 -14.53
CA LYS A 676 -15.81 11.74 -13.88
C LYS A 676 -15.55 11.70 -12.37
N PHE A 677 -15.92 10.62 -11.71
CA PHE A 677 -15.68 10.41 -10.28
C PHE A 677 -14.18 10.41 -9.92
N LEU A 678 -13.37 9.68 -10.69
CA LEU A 678 -11.93 9.60 -10.46
C LEU A 678 -11.22 10.95 -10.71
N LEU A 679 -11.59 11.66 -11.79
CA LEU A 679 -11.05 12.98 -12.08
C LEU A 679 -11.45 14.03 -11.02
N GLY A 680 -12.61 13.87 -10.38
CA GLY A 680 -13.01 14.67 -9.22
C GLY A 680 -12.24 14.35 -7.92
N GLY A 681 -11.22 13.49 -7.95
CA GLY A 681 -10.43 13.08 -6.78
C GLY A 681 -11.00 11.89 -6.00
N GLY A 682 -12.00 11.20 -6.56
CA GLY A 682 -12.59 9.99 -6.00
C GLY A 682 -11.63 8.80 -6.08
N LYS A 683 -11.80 7.82 -5.18
CA LYS A 683 -11.00 6.57 -5.19
C LYS A 683 -11.86 5.37 -5.52
N ALA A 684 -11.33 4.50 -6.38
CA ALA A 684 -11.94 3.21 -6.70
C ALA A 684 -11.20 2.07 -6.00
N VAL A 685 -11.95 1.13 -5.41
CA VAL A 685 -11.41 -0.07 -4.76
C VAL A 685 -12.19 -1.29 -5.21
N LYS A 686 -11.49 -2.28 -5.79
CA LYS A 686 -12.07 -3.59 -6.06
C LYS A 686 -12.03 -4.44 -4.78
N LYS A 687 -13.19 -4.74 -4.20
CA LYS A 687 -13.31 -5.57 -2.99
C LYS A 687 -14.68 -6.24 -2.96
N ASP A 688 -14.68 -7.52 -2.58
CA ASP A 688 -15.91 -8.25 -2.26
C ASP A 688 -16.16 -8.13 -0.75
N LEU A 689 -17.40 -7.79 -0.37
CA LEU A 689 -17.79 -7.56 1.02
C LEU A 689 -18.84 -8.59 1.42
N GLY A 690 -18.76 -9.11 2.66
CA GLY A 690 -19.81 -9.95 3.22
C GLY A 690 -21.00 -9.15 3.76
N SER A 691 -20.77 -7.88 4.11
CA SER A 691 -21.77 -6.95 4.64
C SER A 691 -21.35 -5.51 4.39
N GLU A 692 -22.34 -4.61 4.29
CA GLU A 692 -22.18 -3.16 4.29
C GLU A 692 -21.38 -2.63 5.49
N TRP A 693 -21.45 -3.31 6.64
CA TRP A 693 -20.73 -2.92 7.84
C TRP A 693 -19.21 -3.19 7.77
N GLU A 694 -18.76 -4.10 6.89
CA GLU A 694 -17.33 -4.38 6.68
C GLU A 694 -16.59 -3.26 5.92
N ALA A 695 -17.35 -2.35 5.31
CA ALA A 695 -16.78 -1.17 4.65
C ALA A 695 -16.18 -0.18 5.65
N PHE A 696 -16.59 -0.22 6.92
CA PHE A 696 -16.10 0.70 7.94
C PHE A 696 -14.66 0.41 8.37
N GLN A 697 -13.74 1.27 7.94
CA GLN A 697 -12.36 1.37 8.44
C GLN A 697 -12.23 2.52 9.47
N PRO A 698 -11.10 2.68 10.19
CA PRO A 698 -10.96 3.70 11.25
C PRO A 698 -11.27 5.14 10.83
N ASN A 699 -11.15 5.45 9.54
CA ASN A 699 -11.42 6.76 8.97
C ASN A 699 -12.75 6.84 8.19
N VAL A 700 -13.54 5.76 8.11
CA VAL A 700 -14.82 5.76 7.39
C VAL A 700 -15.93 6.22 8.33
N VAL A 701 -16.56 7.33 7.96
CA VAL A 701 -17.58 8.05 8.75
C VAL A 701 -19.01 7.71 8.32
N LEU A 702 -19.18 7.36 7.04
CA LEU A 702 -20.46 7.04 6.43
C LEU A 702 -20.29 5.96 5.36
N VAL A 703 -21.25 5.06 5.29
CA VAL A 703 -21.35 4.08 4.20
C VAL A 703 -22.65 4.32 3.43
N ILE A 704 -22.59 4.27 2.11
CA ILE A 704 -23.75 4.27 1.23
C ILE A 704 -23.83 2.90 0.57
N ASP A 705 -24.86 2.14 0.88
CA ASP A 705 -25.10 0.81 0.32
C ASP A 705 -25.93 0.92 -0.96
N ALA A 706 -25.22 1.00 -2.10
CA ALA A 706 -25.78 0.92 -3.44
C ALA A 706 -25.40 -0.41 -4.13
N SER A 707 -25.22 -1.48 -3.33
CA SER A 707 -24.82 -2.82 -3.81
C SER A 707 -25.82 -3.45 -4.77
N GLY A 708 -27.06 -2.95 -4.78
CA GLY A 708 -28.18 -3.52 -5.50
C GLY A 708 -28.91 -4.60 -4.70
N VAL A 709 -28.18 -5.46 -3.99
CA VAL A 709 -28.74 -6.64 -3.27
C VAL A 709 -28.98 -6.42 -1.76
N GLY A 710 -28.34 -5.43 -1.14
CA GLY A 710 -28.63 -5.05 0.25
C GLY A 710 -28.19 -6.06 1.32
N PHE A 711 -27.13 -6.83 1.07
CA PHE A 711 -26.42 -7.69 2.05
C PHE A 711 -27.31 -8.50 3.01
N ASN A 712 -28.05 -9.47 2.47
CA ASN A 712 -28.98 -10.36 3.19
C ASN A 712 -30.34 -9.74 3.56
N ASP A 713 -30.79 -8.66 2.91
CA ASP A 713 -32.19 -8.25 3.02
C ASP A 713 -33.11 -9.37 2.47
N PRO A 714 -33.95 -10.03 3.31
CA PRO A 714 -34.78 -11.15 2.88
C PRO A 714 -35.87 -10.74 1.88
N LYS A 715 -36.15 -9.43 1.77
CA LYS A 715 -37.09 -8.88 0.78
C LYS A 715 -36.43 -8.67 -0.58
N CYS A 716 -35.10 -8.75 -0.68
CA CYS A 716 -34.39 -8.59 -1.94
C CYS A 716 -34.34 -9.93 -2.71
N PHE A 717 -34.60 -9.88 -4.01
CA PHE A 717 -34.57 -11.04 -4.89
C PHE A 717 -34.13 -10.62 -6.31
N PRO A 718 -33.50 -11.51 -7.08
CA PRO A 718 -33.16 -11.21 -8.47
C PRO A 718 -34.39 -11.31 -9.38
N ILE A 719 -34.48 -10.40 -10.34
CA ILE A 719 -35.30 -10.55 -11.54
C ILE A 719 -34.35 -10.87 -12.69
N ARG A 720 -34.35 -12.12 -13.15
CA ARG A 720 -33.60 -12.51 -14.34
C ARG A 720 -34.27 -11.92 -15.58
N GLY A 721 -33.47 -11.31 -16.43
CA GLY A 721 -33.87 -10.86 -17.76
C GLY A 721 -32.90 -11.40 -18.79
N GLN A 722 -33.43 -12.08 -19.79
CA GLN A 722 -32.73 -12.48 -21.01
C GLN A 722 -33.14 -11.55 -22.14
N THR A 723 -32.18 -10.98 -22.85
CA THR A 723 -32.36 -10.12 -24.02
C THR A 723 -31.45 -10.59 -25.15
N VAL A 724 -31.71 -10.15 -26.38
CA VAL A 724 -30.88 -10.51 -27.54
C VAL A 724 -30.28 -9.24 -28.13
N LEU A 725 -28.96 -9.20 -28.27
CA LEU A 725 -28.29 -8.14 -28.99
C LEU A 725 -28.29 -8.46 -30.49
N THR A 726 -28.73 -7.50 -31.30
CA THR A 726 -28.86 -7.67 -32.76
C THR A 726 -28.23 -6.50 -33.53
N THR A 727 -28.05 -6.70 -34.84
CA THR A 727 -27.63 -5.67 -35.81
C THR A 727 -28.77 -4.83 -36.36
N LEU A 728 -30.00 -5.00 -35.85
CA LEU A 728 -31.18 -4.33 -36.39
C LEU A 728 -31.01 -2.79 -36.31
N PRO A 729 -31.18 -2.02 -37.39
CA PRO A 729 -30.92 -0.58 -37.41
C PRO A 729 -32.14 0.22 -36.93
N VAL A 730 -32.48 0.07 -35.65
CA VAL A 730 -33.58 0.82 -35.04
C VAL A 730 -33.06 2.17 -34.55
N THR A 731 -33.85 3.23 -34.71
CA THR A 731 -33.50 4.58 -34.22
C THR A 731 -34.37 5.05 -33.05
N LYS A 732 -35.53 4.42 -32.84
CA LYS A 732 -36.53 4.72 -31.80
C LYS A 732 -36.63 3.60 -30.78
N THR A 733 -37.00 3.90 -29.53
CA THR A 733 -37.33 2.84 -28.59
C THR A 733 -38.79 2.43 -28.74
N VAL A 734 -39.06 1.14 -28.86
CA VAL A 734 -40.42 0.61 -29.04
C VAL A 734 -40.67 -0.40 -27.94
N THR A 735 -41.77 -0.29 -27.21
CA THR A 735 -42.15 -1.28 -26.19
C THR A 735 -43.61 -1.66 -26.37
N ARG A 736 -43.90 -2.97 -26.39
CA ARG A 736 -45.25 -3.52 -26.31
C ARG A 736 -45.43 -4.24 -24.98
N GLN A 737 -46.54 -3.93 -24.30
CA GLN A 737 -46.99 -4.57 -23.08
C GLN A 737 -48.15 -5.49 -23.44
N HIS A 738 -47.91 -6.80 -23.38
CA HIS A 738 -48.90 -7.82 -23.72
C HIS A 738 -49.89 -8.02 -22.56
N GLY A 739 -51.10 -8.48 -22.87
CA GLY A 739 -52.14 -8.76 -21.85
C GLY A 739 -51.74 -9.83 -20.83
N ASP A 740 -50.83 -10.75 -21.20
CA ASP A 740 -50.27 -11.76 -20.29
C ASP A 740 -49.22 -11.19 -19.29
N GLY A 741 -48.94 -9.88 -19.36
CA GLY A 741 -47.96 -9.19 -18.52
C GLY A 741 -46.51 -9.25 -19.04
N SER A 742 -46.25 -9.97 -20.14
CA SER A 742 -44.95 -9.99 -20.79
C SER A 742 -44.69 -8.71 -21.58
N LYS A 743 -43.42 -8.46 -21.93
CA LYS A 743 -43.01 -7.25 -22.66
C LYS A 743 -42.10 -7.61 -23.82
N SER A 744 -42.34 -7.00 -24.97
CA SER A 744 -41.43 -7.02 -26.11
C SER A 744 -40.92 -5.60 -26.34
N PHE A 745 -39.63 -5.43 -26.59
CA PHE A 745 -39.08 -4.11 -26.84
C PHE A 745 -37.93 -4.11 -27.83
N LEU A 746 -37.73 -2.99 -28.49
CA LEU A 746 -36.57 -2.66 -29.33
C LEU A 746 -35.91 -1.44 -28.69
N VAL A 747 -34.67 -1.59 -28.24
CA VAL A 747 -33.92 -0.50 -27.60
C VAL A 747 -32.60 -0.29 -28.34
N PRO A 748 -32.46 0.81 -29.10
CA PRO A 748 -31.21 1.11 -29.80
C PRO A 748 -30.15 1.59 -28.81
N ARG A 749 -28.93 1.05 -28.90
CA ARG A 749 -27.84 1.41 -27.97
C ARG A 749 -26.95 2.55 -28.44
N SER A 750 -27.27 3.22 -29.56
CA SER A 750 -26.48 4.29 -30.20
C SER A 750 -24.97 3.97 -30.30
N PHE A 751 -24.11 4.87 -30.77
CA PHE A 751 -22.64 4.70 -30.71
C PHE A 751 -22.12 3.31 -31.14
N CYS A 752 -22.67 2.75 -32.23
CA CYS A 752 -22.36 1.40 -32.72
C CYS A 752 -22.64 0.24 -31.73
N GLY A 753 -23.55 0.44 -30.77
CA GLY A 753 -23.91 -0.53 -29.75
C GLY A 753 -24.93 -1.60 -30.18
N GLY A 754 -25.46 -1.54 -31.41
CA GLY A 754 -26.53 -2.43 -31.89
C GLY A 754 -27.89 -2.17 -31.23
N THR A 755 -28.82 -3.12 -31.39
CA THR A 755 -30.18 -3.02 -30.85
C THR A 755 -30.47 -4.18 -29.91
N VAL A 756 -30.93 -3.87 -28.70
CA VAL A 756 -31.43 -4.86 -27.75
C VAL A 756 -32.87 -5.21 -28.11
N VAL A 757 -33.12 -6.49 -28.35
CA VAL A 757 -34.41 -7.05 -28.73
C VAL A 757 -34.96 -7.92 -27.61
N GLY A 758 -36.18 -7.58 -27.21
CA GLY A 758 -36.98 -8.30 -26.22
C GLY A 758 -36.40 -8.26 -24.80
N GLY A 759 -37.12 -8.88 -23.87
CA GLY A 759 -36.64 -9.08 -22.51
C GLY A 759 -37.56 -9.98 -21.68
N THR A 760 -36.99 -10.92 -20.94
CA THR A 760 -37.76 -11.66 -19.93
C THR A 760 -37.81 -10.93 -18.60
N THR A 761 -38.84 -11.21 -17.81
CA THR A 761 -38.99 -10.73 -16.43
C THR A 761 -39.31 -11.92 -15.55
N GLU A 762 -38.28 -12.63 -15.10
CA GLU A 762 -38.41 -13.86 -14.32
C GLU A 762 -37.98 -13.59 -12.87
N ALA A 763 -38.96 -13.38 -12.00
CA ALA A 763 -38.70 -13.11 -10.58
C ALA A 763 -38.16 -14.36 -9.86
N ARG A 764 -37.20 -14.16 -8.96
CA ARG A 764 -36.57 -15.19 -8.12
C ARG A 764 -35.83 -16.28 -8.92
N ASP A 765 -35.47 -15.98 -10.17
CA ASP A 765 -34.74 -16.90 -11.03
C ASP A 765 -33.23 -16.64 -10.95
N TRP A 766 -32.48 -17.70 -10.64
CA TRP A 766 -31.03 -17.67 -10.46
C TRP A 766 -30.25 -18.26 -11.63
N ARG A 767 -30.92 -18.70 -12.71
CA ARG A 767 -30.27 -19.29 -13.88
C ARG A 767 -29.36 -18.29 -14.58
N GLU A 768 -28.16 -18.74 -14.92
CA GLU A 768 -27.12 -17.89 -15.50
C GLU A 768 -27.08 -17.93 -17.03
N LYS A 769 -27.43 -19.08 -17.60
CA LYS A 769 -27.32 -19.32 -19.05
C LYS A 769 -28.55 -18.82 -19.78
N ALA A 770 -28.34 -18.35 -21.01
CA ALA A 770 -29.44 -18.05 -21.93
C ALA A 770 -30.15 -19.33 -22.38
N ASP A 771 -31.44 -19.20 -22.68
CA ASP A 771 -32.29 -20.26 -23.19
C ASP A 771 -32.64 -20.03 -24.67
N GLY A 772 -32.39 -21.03 -25.52
CA GLY A 772 -32.59 -20.94 -26.98
C GLY A 772 -34.05 -20.68 -27.39
N PRO A 773 -35.03 -21.46 -26.91
CA PRO A 773 -36.45 -21.21 -27.16
C PRO A 773 -36.90 -19.81 -26.71
N THR A 774 -36.34 -19.30 -25.62
CA THR A 774 -36.59 -17.92 -25.18
C THR A 774 -36.04 -16.92 -26.18
N ARG A 775 -34.80 -17.07 -26.66
CA ARG A 775 -34.23 -16.20 -27.71
C ARG A 775 -35.14 -16.16 -28.94
N ASP A 776 -35.56 -17.33 -29.43
CA ASP A 776 -36.35 -17.41 -30.67
C ASP A 776 -37.71 -16.68 -30.51
N ARG A 777 -38.35 -16.77 -29.33
CA ARG A 777 -39.55 -15.98 -28.99
C ARG A 777 -39.28 -14.48 -28.94
N LEU A 778 -38.15 -14.05 -28.36
CA LEU A 778 -37.79 -12.64 -28.26
C LEU A 778 -37.54 -12.03 -29.65
N LEU A 779 -36.87 -12.77 -30.54
CA LEU A 779 -36.63 -12.36 -31.92
C LEU A 779 -37.95 -12.24 -32.70
N ALA A 780 -38.85 -13.22 -32.59
CA ALA A 780 -40.16 -13.17 -33.24
C ALA A 780 -40.98 -11.94 -32.81
N GLY A 781 -41.01 -11.63 -31.51
CA GLY A 781 -41.66 -10.41 -31.01
C GLY A 781 -40.97 -9.12 -31.50
N GLY A 782 -39.64 -9.12 -31.57
CA GLY A 782 -38.85 -8.02 -32.11
C GLY A 782 -39.12 -7.75 -33.60
N GLU A 783 -39.25 -8.80 -34.41
CA GLU A 783 -39.57 -8.68 -35.83
C GLU A 783 -40.94 -8.04 -36.08
N ILE A 784 -41.94 -8.41 -35.27
CA ILE A 784 -43.28 -7.79 -35.34
C ILE A 784 -43.19 -6.29 -35.07
N LEU A 785 -42.47 -5.89 -34.02
CA LEU A 785 -42.28 -4.48 -33.68
C LEU A 785 -41.47 -3.72 -34.75
N ALA A 786 -40.43 -4.37 -35.31
CA ALA A 786 -39.61 -3.77 -36.35
C ALA A 786 -40.42 -3.51 -37.63
N ARG A 787 -41.25 -4.47 -38.04
CA ARG A 787 -42.15 -4.33 -39.19
C ARG A 787 -43.21 -3.25 -38.96
N ALA A 788 -43.80 -3.19 -37.77
CA ALA A 788 -44.77 -2.16 -37.42
C ALA A 788 -44.18 -0.74 -37.50
N GLN A 789 -42.86 -0.61 -37.30
CA GLN A 789 -42.14 0.66 -37.43
C GLN A 789 -41.48 0.88 -38.79
N GLY A 790 -41.79 0.04 -39.79
CA GLY A 790 -41.23 0.17 -41.14
C GLY A 790 -39.71 -0.03 -41.21
N CYS A 791 -39.09 -0.68 -40.21
CA CYS A 791 -37.66 -0.94 -40.22
C CYS A 791 -37.32 -2.01 -41.27
N GLN A 792 -36.47 -1.67 -42.25
CA GLN A 792 -35.97 -2.60 -43.27
C GLN A 792 -34.52 -2.98 -42.96
N GLY A 793 -34.24 -4.28 -42.79
CA GLY A 793 -32.90 -4.81 -42.57
C GLY A 793 -32.89 -6.22 -41.99
N ASP A 794 -31.84 -7.00 -42.27
CA ASP A 794 -31.67 -8.35 -41.73
C ASP A 794 -31.32 -8.30 -40.23
N MET A 795 -32.12 -8.99 -39.42
CA MET A 795 -31.90 -9.14 -37.99
C MET A 795 -30.88 -10.26 -37.74
N SER A 796 -29.60 -9.92 -37.62
CA SER A 796 -28.57 -10.89 -37.20
C SER A 796 -28.32 -10.84 -35.70
N VAL A 797 -28.19 -12.01 -35.09
CA VAL A 797 -27.90 -12.16 -33.65
C VAL A 797 -26.41 -11.94 -33.40
N VAL A 798 -26.10 -10.98 -32.55
CA VAL A 798 -24.72 -10.70 -32.10
C VAL A 798 -24.41 -11.48 -30.82
N ALA A 799 -25.33 -11.45 -29.84
CA ALA A 799 -25.14 -12.15 -28.57
C ALA A 799 -26.47 -12.34 -27.81
N ASP A 800 -26.58 -13.46 -27.09
CA ASP A 800 -27.58 -13.65 -26.05
C ASP A 800 -27.07 -13.02 -24.73
N MET A 801 -27.86 -12.15 -24.11
CA MET A 801 -27.49 -11.45 -22.88
C MET A 801 -28.42 -11.86 -21.74
N VAL A 802 -27.84 -12.18 -20.57
CA VAL A 802 -28.60 -12.50 -19.36
C VAL A 802 -28.09 -11.61 -18.23
N GLY A 803 -29.02 -10.99 -17.49
CA GLY A 803 -28.72 -10.19 -16.32
C GLY A 803 -29.73 -10.42 -15.20
N ARG A 804 -29.25 -10.54 -13.97
CA ARG A 804 -30.06 -10.59 -12.74
C ARG A 804 -30.14 -9.19 -12.15
N ARG A 805 -31.32 -8.58 -12.22
CA ARG A 805 -31.58 -7.23 -11.70
C ARG A 805 -32.08 -7.35 -10.26
N PRO A 806 -31.39 -6.77 -9.27
CA PRO A 806 -31.87 -6.82 -7.90
C PRO A 806 -33.16 -6.03 -7.73
N ALA A 807 -34.20 -6.69 -7.23
CA ALA A 807 -35.50 -6.13 -6.90
C ALA A 807 -35.79 -6.34 -5.42
N ARG A 808 -36.72 -5.57 -4.85
CA ARG A 808 -37.10 -5.71 -3.46
C ARG A 808 -38.61 -5.65 -3.27
N GLU A 809 -39.14 -6.52 -2.43
CA GLU A 809 -40.55 -6.50 -2.05
C GLU A 809 -40.92 -5.17 -1.38
N GLY A 810 -41.99 -4.55 -1.84
CA GLY A 810 -42.42 -3.22 -1.38
C GLY A 810 -41.65 -2.05 -1.99
N GLY A 811 -40.73 -2.30 -2.93
CA GLY A 811 -39.97 -1.26 -3.64
C GLY A 811 -38.54 -1.05 -3.12
N MET A 812 -37.82 -0.17 -3.81
CA MET A 812 -36.42 0.16 -3.52
C MET A 812 -36.25 0.69 -2.10
N ARG A 813 -35.22 0.21 -1.37
CA ARG A 813 -34.89 0.73 -0.04
C ARG A 813 -34.03 1.99 -0.20
N VAL A 814 -34.56 3.13 0.24
CA VAL A 814 -33.82 4.38 0.44
C VAL A 814 -34.07 4.88 1.85
N GLY A 815 -33.02 4.90 2.68
CA GLY A 815 -33.14 5.30 4.09
C GLY A 815 -31.87 5.06 4.91
N VAL A 816 -31.83 5.60 6.12
CA VAL A 816 -30.68 5.51 7.03
C VAL A 816 -30.87 4.37 8.03
N GLU A 817 -29.81 3.60 8.27
CA GLU A 817 -29.69 2.65 9.37
C GLU A 817 -28.50 3.05 10.25
N GLU A 818 -28.69 3.09 11.57
CA GLU A 818 -27.63 3.45 12.51
C GLU A 818 -27.30 2.29 13.44
N ARG A 819 -26.00 2.05 13.61
CA ARG A 819 -25.48 1.03 14.52
C ARG A 819 -24.19 1.50 15.17
N SER A 820 -24.16 1.47 16.49
CA SER A 820 -22.95 1.78 17.28
C SER A 820 -22.30 3.13 16.94
N GLY A 821 -23.12 4.17 16.71
CA GLY A 821 -22.64 5.52 16.39
C GLY A 821 -22.14 5.69 14.95
N LYS A 822 -22.43 4.74 14.06
CA LYS A 822 -22.14 4.82 12.63
C LYS A 822 -23.42 4.66 11.83
N SER A 823 -23.48 5.32 10.67
CA SER A 823 -24.68 5.37 9.84
C SER A 823 -24.42 4.76 8.46
N VAL A 824 -25.37 3.98 7.97
CA VAL A 824 -25.43 3.46 6.59
C VAL A 824 -26.63 4.08 5.90
N VAL A 825 -26.44 4.65 4.70
CA VAL A 825 -27.54 5.07 3.83
C VAL A 825 -27.75 3.98 2.78
N HIS A 826 -28.89 3.30 2.83
CA HIS A 826 -29.22 2.26 1.86
C HIS A 826 -29.86 2.87 0.61
N ALA A 827 -29.55 2.30 -0.56
CA ALA A 827 -30.06 2.68 -1.87
C ALA A 827 -30.02 1.48 -2.84
N TYR A 828 -30.86 0.47 -2.61
CA TYR A 828 -30.82 -0.80 -3.36
C TYR A 828 -32.19 -1.41 -3.65
N GLY A 829 -32.24 -2.39 -4.58
CA GLY A 829 -33.47 -3.11 -4.95
C GLY A 829 -34.33 -2.41 -6.01
N ALA A 830 -33.71 -1.75 -7.00
CA ALA A 830 -34.40 -0.91 -8.01
C ALA A 830 -35.27 -1.66 -9.04
N GLY A 831 -35.29 -3.00 -9.05
CA GLY A 831 -36.28 -3.77 -9.83
C GLY A 831 -36.22 -3.59 -11.35
N GLY A 832 -35.05 -3.20 -11.87
CA GLY A 832 -34.82 -2.95 -13.29
C GLY A 832 -35.01 -1.52 -13.75
N ARG A 833 -35.32 -0.59 -12.86
CA ARG A 833 -35.47 0.86 -13.14
C ARG A 833 -34.25 1.70 -12.76
N GLY A 834 -33.08 1.06 -12.70
CA GLY A 834 -31.88 1.66 -12.11
C GLY A 834 -31.43 2.90 -12.88
N PHE A 835 -31.53 2.89 -14.21
CA PHE A 835 -31.12 4.03 -15.03
C PHE A 835 -32.13 5.17 -14.96
N GLU A 836 -33.42 4.85 -14.96
CA GLU A 836 -34.52 5.81 -14.93
C GLU A 836 -34.62 6.56 -13.60
N THR A 837 -34.12 5.98 -12.51
CA THR A 837 -34.23 6.57 -11.16
C THR A 837 -32.89 7.04 -10.59
N SER A 838 -31.77 6.84 -11.31
CA SER A 838 -30.41 6.95 -10.76
C SER A 838 -30.09 8.29 -10.10
N TRP A 839 -30.39 9.40 -10.78
CA TRP A 839 -30.06 10.73 -10.30
C TRP A 839 -31.07 11.25 -9.29
N GLY A 840 -32.34 10.83 -9.38
CA GLY A 840 -33.33 11.07 -8.34
C GLY A 840 -32.95 10.40 -7.01
N VAL A 841 -32.57 9.12 -7.07
CA VAL A 841 -32.05 8.38 -5.90
C VAL A 841 -30.75 9.01 -5.39
N ALA A 842 -29.82 9.36 -6.27
CA ALA A 842 -28.57 10.02 -5.86
C ALA A 842 -28.80 11.36 -5.15
N CYS A 843 -29.79 12.15 -5.59
CA CYS A 843 -30.19 13.37 -4.91
C CYS A 843 -30.73 13.09 -3.50
N GLU A 844 -31.62 12.11 -3.36
CA GLU A 844 -32.19 11.77 -2.06
C GLU A 844 -31.15 11.17 -1.10
N VAL A 845 -30.29 10.27 -1.59
CA VAL A 845 -29.15 9.74 -0.82
C VAL A 845 -28.23 10.85 -0.35
N THR A 846 -27.95 11.84 -1.22
CA THR A 846 -27.14 13.01 -0.84
C THR A 846 -27.83 13.86 0.22
N GLN A 847 -29.16 14.06 0.13
CA GLN A 847 -29.93 14.78 1.15
C GLN A 847 -29.90 14.08 2.51
N LEU A 848 -29.88 12.75 2.54
CA LEU A 848 -29.72 11.97 3.77
C LEU A 848 -28.27 11.98 4.29
N ALA A 849 -27.28 11.91 3.40
CA ALA A 849 -25.87 11.82 3.75
C ALA A 849 -25.31 13.13 4.33
N ILE A 850 -25.66 14.28 3.77
CA ILE A 850 -25.06 15.57 4.16
C ILE A 850 -25.28 15.90 5.64
N PRO A 851 -26.50 15.82 6.22
CA PRO A 851 -26.69 16.06 7.65
C PRO A 851 -25.87 15.12 8.54
N LEU A 852 -25.73 13.86 8.15
CA LEU A 852 -24.92 12.86 8.89
C LEU A 852 -23.44 13.20 8.88
N LEU A 853 -22.92 13.70 7.75
CA LEU A 853 -21.52 14.12 7.64
C LEU A 853 -21.25 15.40 8.44
N VAL A 854 -22.16 16.37 8.38
CA VAL A 854 -22.06 17.61 9.17
C VAL A 854 -22.08 17.32 10.67
N ALA A 855 -22.92 16.38 11.13
CA ALA A 855 -22.96 16.00 12.55
C ALA A 855 -21.68 15.32 13.06
N GLN A 856 -20.84 14.79 12.16
CA GLN A 856 -19.58 14.11 12.49
C GLN A 856 -18.34 14.98 12.29
N THR A 857 -18.49 16.19 11.74
CA THR A 857 -17.42 17.17 11.52
C THR A 857 -17.41 18.18 12.65
#